data_AF-A0A061H0G8-F1
#
_entry.id   AF-A0A061H0G8-F1
#
_cell.length_a   1.000
_cell.length_b   1.000
_cell.length_c   1.000
_cell.angle_alpha   90.00
_cell.angle_beta   90.00
_cell.angle_gamma   90.00
#
_symmetry.space_group_name_H-M   'P 1'
#
loop_
_entity.id
_entity.type
_entity.pdbx_description
1 polymer ?
#
loop_
_entity_poly.entity_id
_entity_poly.type
_entity_poly.pdbx_seq_one_letter_code
_entity_poly.pdbx_strand_id
1 'polypeptide(L)'
;MPPEVLRKVVKDHGDTSNCKYRQDKRVHLGTLKYVPHAMMKVLENIPMPWEQVREVPALYHITGAITFANEVPKVIKPVFHAQWATLWLAMRRKKRDRRHFKRMHFPPFDDEEPVVDYGNNLLDVKPLEAIQLELDEEEDSAIIDWFYGLEPLLDDREGVNGPPYGFPNLGLPQMAALHRLGRTLLSDFASGVRGIGFWAPSRRVWTSFCRSITLLLKRWLRNLLARQSEGRKGRAKGVSTITKQRVESSFDLELRASVLHDILDMMPEGLKANKLRVILQHLSTAWRCYKSNTPWKVPGMPTAVENLILRYVKLKADWWTSVTHYNRERIRRGATVHKTVSKKNLGRLTCLYLKAEQERQNSYLKDGPYITSEAAVAIYTSTVHWLESRRFQPIPFPSLNFKHDTKILVLALEKLKESYSVKGRLNQSQREELALIKQAFDNPHETLARIKRLMLTQRAAKAVGIEFFDTFNKLIPCYDIEPMEKITDAYLDQYLSYEADKRQLFPAWVKPSDLEPALLLVYKWCNGINNLDGAWDTSEGQCNVLMETTLSRVYEKIDLTLLKRLLRLIMDHNLANYITSKNNVSIVFKDMEHINTYGLIRGLQLSAFVFQYYGLILDLLILGLQRASQMAGPPAVPNGLFQFKDVATEAAHPIRLYTRFVDRIHILHRFDADEARDLIQRYLSANPDPNNSNLIGYNNRRCWPRDCRMRLVKHDVNLGRAIFWTVKNSLPRSLTTIEWDDTLCLVYSKDNPNLLFSMAGFEVCMLPKARQGDVDTTRNAIWPLVAAASGERTATAYLRLQRSQPRAHRVIWIKPGVDSTMPLHWTILASPKEGGGLSMLSMGHVLIPTSDLRHSRKTTTGVTHFRSSLGLSRRLSV
;
A
#
# COMPACT_ATOMS: atom_id res chain seq x y z
N MET A 1 61.00 0.27 -34.93
CA MET A 1 60.35 0.46 -36.25
C MET A 1 60.22 1.94 -36.49
N PRO A 2 60.53 2.46 -37.69
CA PRO A 2 60.31 3.86 -38.03
C PRO A 2 58.80 4.21 -37.91
N PRO A 3 58.43 5.37 -37.35
CA PRO A 3 57.03 5.76 -37.16
C PRO A 3 56.25 5.90 -38.47
N GLU A 4 56.93 6.16 -39.58
CA GLU A 4 56.37 6.25 -40.94
C GLU A 4 55.72 4.93 -41.37
N VAL A 5 56.25 3.78 -40.90
CA VAL A 5 55.71 2.46 -41.24
C VAL A 5 54.28 2.31 -40.75
N LEU A 6 54.01 2.68 -39.49
CA LEU A 6 52.67 2.61 -38.92
C LEU A 6 51.72 3.59 -39.63
N ARG A 7 52.17 4.84 -39.85
CA ARG A 7 51.36 5.86 -40.53
C ARG A 7 50.96 5.41 -41.94
N LYS A 8 51.91 4.86 -42.70
CA LYS A 8 51.65 4.33 -44.03
C LYS A 8 50.69 3.14 -43.99
N VAL A 9 50.89 2.19 -43.08
CA VAL A 9 49.97 1.03 -42.94
C VAL A 9 48.54 1.47 -42.63
N VAL A 10 48.34 2.43 -41.71
CA VAL A 10 47.00 2.94 -41.38
C VAL A 10 46.38 3.70 -42.57
N LYS A 11 47.16 4.54 -43.26
CA LYS A 11 46.71 5.30 -44.44
C LYS A 11 46.35 4.38 -45.61
N ASP A 12 47.14 3.34 -45.84
CA ASP A 12 46.92 2.36 -46.91
C ASP A 12 45.67 1.50 -46.68
N HIS A 13 45.34 1.17 -45.42
CA HIS A 13 44.13 0.42 -45.05
C HIS A 13 42.87 1.30 -45.07
N GLY A 14 42.99 2.59 -44.73
CA GLY A 14 41.90 3.57 -44.77
C GLY A 14 40.64 3.09 -44.03
N ASP A 15 39.50 3.17 -44.72
CA ASP A 15 38.20 2.68 -44.25
C ASP A 15 37.97 1.17 -44.52
N THR A 16 38.97 0.48 -45.06
CA THR A 16 38.91 -0.92 -45.52
C THR A 16 37.88 -1.19 -46.62
N SER A 17 37.41 -0.17 -47.35
CA SER A 17 36.49 -0.35 -48.49
C SER A 17 37.13 -1.16 -49.63
N ASN A 18 38.43 -0.95 -49.85
CA ASN A 18 39.19 -1.60 -50.92
C ASN A 18 39.23 -3.13 -50.78
N CYS A 19 38.90 -3.84 -51.87
CA CYS A 19 38.92 -5.31 -51.95
C CYS A 19 40.28 -5.93 -51.62
N LYS A 20 41.39 -5.19 -51.81
CA LYS A 20 42.76 -5.64 -51.48
C LYS A 20 42.90 -6.10 -50.02
N TYR A 21 42.18 -5.48 -49.08
CA TYR A 21 42.27 -5.76 -47.64
C TYR A 21 41.14 -6.63 -47.11
N ARG A 22 40.46 -7.39 -47.98
CA ARG A 22 39.29 -8.21 -47.59
C ARG A 22 39.61 -9.24 -46.51
N GLN A 23 40.81 -9.84 -46.55
CA GLN A 23 41.24 -10.85 -45.56
C GLN A 23 41.46 -10.22 -44.17
N ASP A 24 41.91 -8.97 -44.12
CA ASP A 24 42.21 -8.24 -42.89
C ASP A 24 40.97 -7.71 -42.16
N LYS A 25 39.82 -7.62 -42.86
CA LYS A 25 38.54 -7.19 -42.24
C LYS A 25 38.17 -8.04 -41.03
N ARG A 26 38.45 -9.35 -41.08
CA ARG A 26 38.20 -10.27 -39.95
C ARG A 26 39.06 -9.93 -38.73
N VAL A 27 40.30 -9.51 -38.96
CA VAL A 27 41.25 -9.12 -37.91
C VAL A 27 40.79 -7.81 -37.27
N HIS A 28 40.39 -6.81 -38.06
CA HIS A 28 39.84 -5.54 -37.58
C HIS A 28 38.59 -5.72 -36.71
N LEU A 29 37.70 -6.63 -37.08
CA LEU A 29 36.57 -7.00 -36.21
C LEU A 29 37.04 -7.73 -34.94
N GLY A 30 38.04 -8.61 -35.06
CA GLY A 30 38.61 -9.35 -33.93
C GLY A 30 39.29 -8.49 -32.87
N THR A 31 39.88 -7.35 -33.26
CA THR A 31 40.56 -6.41 -32.35
C THR A 31 39.58 -5.55 -31.55
N LEU A 32 38.31 -5.42 -31.99
CA LEU A 32 37.27 -4.63 -31.31
C LEU A 32 37.16 -4.96 -29.80
N LYS A 33 37.34 -6.22 -29.41
CA LYS A 33 37.30 -6.66 -28.00
C LYS A 33 38.38 -6.04 -27.11
N TYR A 34 39.43 -5.46 -27.70
CA TYR A 34 40.54 -4.81 -26.98
C TYR A 34 40.49 -3.28 -27.07
N VAL A 35 39.61 -2.69 -27.87
CA VAL A 35 39.45 -1.23 -28.00
C VAL A 35 39.25 -0.54 -26.63
N PRO A 36 38.44 -1.06 -25.69
CA PRO A 36 38.32 -0.44 -24.37
C PRO A 36 39.63 -0.39 -23.57
N HIS A 37 40.56 -1.31 -23.83
CA HIS A 37 41.88 -1.29 -23.21
C HIS A 37 42.81 -0.26 -23.88
N ALA A 38 42.78 -0.17 -25.21
CA ALA A 38 43.49 0.86 -25.97
C ALA A 38 43.04 2.27 -25.55
N MET A 39 41.73 2.51 -25.46
CA MET A 39 41.17 3.78 -25.00
C MET A 39 41.62 4.14 -23.58
N MET A 40 41.60 3.17 -22.66
CA MET A 40 42.09 3.38 -21.29
C MET A 40 43.56 3.82 -21.29
N LYS A 41 44.41 3.18 -22.11
CA LYS A 41 45.83 3.51 -22.24
C LYS A 41 46.08 4.88 -22.84
N VAL A 42 45.23 5.32 -23.77
CA VAL A 42 45.28 6.69 -24.31
C VAL A 42 44.87 7.71 -23.24
N LEU A 43 43.78 7.47 -22.50
CA LEU A 43 43.35 8.36 -21.41
C LEU A 43 44.35 8.42 -20.24
N GLU A 44 45.06 7.33 -20.00
CA GLU A 44 46.12 7.23 -19.01
C GLU A 44 47.33 8.10 -19.38
N ASN A 45 47.65 8.25 -20.68
CA ASN A 45 48.84 8.95 -21.16
C ASN A 45 48.55 10.32 -21.83
N ILE A 46 47.44 10.97 -21.50
CA ILE A 46 47.16 12.34 -21.96
C ILE A 46 48.28 13.29 -21.49
N PRO A 47 48.87 14.11 -22.39
CA PRO A 47 49.86 15.12 -22.03
C PRO A 47 49.37 16.05 -20.91
N MET A 48 50.25 16.38 -19.99
CA MET A 48 49.92 17.32 -18.92
C MET A 48 49.94 18.76 -19.47
N PRO A 49 49.23 19.75 -18.85
CA PRO A 49 49.06 21.08 -19.46
C PRO A 49 50.33 21.93 -19.60
N TRP A 50 51.40 21.55 -18.91
CA TRP A 50 52.74 22.14 -19.02
C TRP A 50 53.59 21.47 -20.12
N GLU A 51 53.09 20.40 -20.74
CA GLU A 51 53.71 19.68 -21.85
C GLU A 51 53.07 20.12 -23.18
N GLN A 52 53.89 20.39 -24.20
CA GLN A 52 53.40 20.69 -25.55
C GLN A 52 53.08 19.41 -26.33
N VAL A 53 54.01 18.45 -26.30
CA VAL A 53 53.93 17.17 -27.01
C VAL A 53 54.44 16.08 -26.07
N ARG A 54 53.78 14.91 -26.07
CA ARG A 54 54.24 13.71 -25.38
C ARG A 54 54.39 12.59 -26.39
N GLU A 55 55.60 12.07 -26.51
CA GLU A 55 55.88 10.88 -27.30
C GLU A 55 55.72 9.64 -26.41
N VAL A 56 54.96 8.66 -26.88
CA VAL A 56 54.67 7.43 -26.11
C VAL A 56 55.02 6.20 -26.94
N PRO A 57 55.63 5.16 -26.35
CA PRO A 57 55.88 3.90 -27.05
C PRO A 57 54.55 3.28 -27.49
N ALA A 58 54.40 3.04 -28.79
CA ALA A 58 53.19 2.47 -29.37
C ALA A 58 53.38 0.98 -29.70
N LEU A 59 52.45 0.14 -29.24
CA LEU A 59 52.34 -1.27 -29.62
C LEU A 59 51.17 -1.42 -30.60
N TYR A 60 51.45 -1.76 -31.86
CA TYR A 60 50.44 -1.86 -32.92
C TYR A 60 50.39 -3.24 -33.57
N HIS A 61 49.21 -3.63 -34.08
CA HIS A 61 49.05 -4.84 -34.89
C HIS A 61 49.65 -4.66 -36.29
N ILE A 62 50.25 -5.69 -36.88
CA ILE A 62 50.96 -5.61 -38.19
C ILE A 62 50.08 -5.04 -39.30
N THR A 63 48.77 -5.34 -39.28
CA THR A 63 47.77 -4.84 -40.24
C THR A 63 47.23 -3.44 -39.90
N GLY A 64 47.73 -2.76 -38.87
CA GLY A 64 47.20 -1.48 -38.40
C GLY A 64 45.85 -1.55 -37.66
N ALA A 65 45.33 -2.75 -37.37
CA ALA A 65 43.97 -2.94 -36.86
C ALA A 65 43.70 -2.42 -35.43
N ILE A 66 44.73 -2.22 -34.60
CA ILE A 66 44.65 -1.60 -33.28
C ILE A 66 46.05 -1.15 -32.84
N THR A 67 46.09 -0.06 -32.07
CA THR A 67 47.31 0.50 -31.47
C THR A 67 47.09 0.75 -29.98
N PHE A 68 48.05 0.36 -29.15
CA PHE A 68 48.08 0.61 -27.71
C PHE A 68 49.22 1.56 -27.36
N ALA A 69 48.98 2.53 -26.50
CA ALA A 69 50.06 3.22 -25.80
C ALA A 69 50.64 2.28 -24.73
N ASN A 70 51.86 1.80 -24.94
CA ASN A 70 52.55 0.83 -24.09
C ASN A 70 53.38 1.51 -22.99
N GLU A 71 52.75 2.45 -22.30
CA GLU A 71 53.37 3.21 -21.21
C GLU A 71 52.46 3.22 -19.99
N VAL A 72 53.08 3.29 -18.82
CA VAL A 72 52.42 3.61 -17.55
C VAL A 72 53.07 4.91 -17.08
N PRO A 73 52.31 6.02 -16.98
CA PRO A 73 52.88 7.31 -16.63
C PRO A 73 53.31 7.28 -15.17
N LYS A 74 54.62 7.32 -14.93
CA LYS A 74 55.20 7.42 -13.60
C LYS A 74 55.52 8.87 -13.33
N VAL A 75 55.17 9.35 -12.13
CA VAL A 75 55.39 10.74 -11.73
C VAL A 75 55.95 10.79 -10.31
N ILE A 76 56.89 11.71 -10.07
CA ILE A 76 57.40 12.00 -8.74
C ILE A 76 56.33 12.80 -7.98
N LYS A 77 55.79 12.24 -6.90
CA LYS A 77 54.64 12.80 -6.18
C LYS A 77 54.79 14.29 -5.78
N PRO A 78 55.87 14.74 -5.11
CA PRO A 78 56.01 16.14 -4.73
C PRO A 78 56.14 17.08 -5.93
N VAL A 79 56.85 16.67 -6.99
CA VAL A 79 57.00 17.42 -8.24
C VAL A 79 55.64 17.56 -8.93
N PHE A 80 54.92 16.46 -9.12
CA PHE A 80 53.61 16.46 -9.75
C PHE A 80 52.59 17.32 -8.99
N HIS A 81 52.63 17.30 -7.66
CA HIS A 81 51.81 18.16 -6.82
C HIS A 81 52.13 19.64 -7.03
N ALA A 82 53.42 20.00 -7.04
CA ALA A 82 53.87 21.37 -7.28
C ALA A 82 53.55 21.86 -8.71
N GLN A 83 53.68 21.01 -9.74
CA GLN A 83 53.30 21.32 -11.12
C GLN A 83 51.80 21.64 -11.26
N TRP A 84 50.93 20.85 -10.62
CA TRP A 84 49.49 21.16 -10.59
C TRP A 84 49.16 22.42 -9.79
N ALA A 85 49.95 22.72 -8.75
CA ALA A 85 49.80 23.91 -7.92
C ALA A 85 50.22 25.20 -8.65
N THR A 86 51.33 25.16 -9.39
CA THR A 86 51.76 26.28 -10.25
C THR A 86 50.78 26.48 -11.41
N LEU A 87 50.28 25.40 -12.00
CA LEU A 87 49.22 25.46 -13.01
C LEU A 87 47.94 26.11 -12.45
N TRP A 88 47.53 25.76 -11.24
CA TRP A 88 46.37 26.36 -10.57
C TRP A 88 46.53 27.88 -10.42
N LEU A 89 47.73 28.34 -10.04
CA LEU A 89 48.05 29.76 -9.97
C LEU A 89 48.03 30.43 -11.35
N ALA A 90 48.69 29.84 -12.35
CA ALA A 90 48.75 30.36 -13.71
C ALA A 90 47.35 30.49 -14.34
N MET A 91 46.50 29.47 -14.19
CA MET A 91 45.11 29.46 -14.67
C MET A 91 44.26 30.54 -13.97
N ARG A 92 44.46 30.74 -12.67
CA ARG A 92 43.76 31.80 -11.92
C ARG A 92 44.18 33.20 -12.38
N ARG A 93 45.49 33.43 -12.57
CA ARG A 93 46.01 34.70 -13.11
C ARG A 93 45.44 34.95 -14.50
N LYS A 94 45.58 34.00 -15.43
CA LYS A 94 45.02 34.12 -16.80
C LYS A 94 43.51 34.35 -16.83
N LYS A 95 42.74 33.74 -15.93
CA LYS A 95 41.29 33.98 -15.82
C LYS A 95 40.96 35.37 -15.28
N ARG A 96 41.75 35.89 -14.34
CA ARG A 96 41.60 37.25 -13.80
C ARG A 96 41.97 38.31 -14.85
N ASP A 97 43.07 38.09 -15.57
CA ASP A 97 43.68 39.10 -16.43
C ASP A 97 43.01 39.18 -17.82
N ARG A 98 42.38 38.10 -18.30
CA ARG A 98 41.65 38.10 -19.58
C ARG A 98 40.23 38.66 -19.40
N ARG A 99 39.90 39.73 -20.14
CA ARG A 99 38.55 40.32 -20.20
C ARG A 99 37.48 39.38 -20.76
N HIS A 100 37.83 38.59 -21.78
CA HIS A 100 36.93 37.61 -22.40
C HIS A 100 37.63 36.25 -22.51
N PHE A 101 37.03 35.21 -21.91
CA PHE A 101 37.52 33.83 -21.98
C PHE A 101 36.51 32.99 -22.76
N LYS A 102 36.77 32.80 -24.06
CA LYS A 102 35.92 31.95 -24.93
C LYS A 102 36.21 30.48 -24.64
N ARG A 103 35.18 29.73 -24.25
CA ARG A 103 35.27 28.26 -24.10
C ARG A 103 35.21 27.61 -25.48
N MET A 104 35.99 26.56 -25.69
CA MET A 104 35.89 25.72 -26.89
C MET A 104 34.47 25.16 -27.04
N HIS A 105 33.97 25.10 -28.26
CA HIS A 105 32.72 24.43 -28.59
C HIS A 105 32.92 22.90 -28.54
N PHE A 106 31.91 22.17 -28.06
CA PHE A 106 31.94 20.71 -28.01
C PHE A 106 30.71 20.16 -28.77
N PRO A 107 30.89 19.26 -29.75
CA PRO A 107 32.17 18.71 -30.23
C PRO A 107 33.06 19.77 -30.95
N PRO A 108 34.40 19.60 -30.98
CA PRO A 108 35.30 20.52 -31.68
C PRO A 108 35.30 20.40 -33.21
N PHE A 109 34.94 19.23 -33.73
CA PHE A 109 34.78 18.92 -35.16
C PHE A 109 33.32 18.58 -35.44
N ASP A 110 32.88 18.74 -36.68
CA ASP A 110 31.53 18.33 -37.10
C ASP A 110 31.43 16.81 -37.26
N ASP A 111 30.23 16.23 -37.13
CA ASP A 111 30.02 14.77 -37.14
C ASP A 111 30.28 14.16 -38.54
N GLU A 112 30.15 14.96 -39.61
CA GLU A 112 30.38 14.53 -41.00
C GLU A 112 31.82 14.78 -41.49
N GLU A 113 32.65 15.48 -40.72
CA GLU A 113 34.03 15.75 -41.08
C GLU A 113 34.89 14.48 -40.92
N PRO A 114 35.69 14.08 -41.94
CA PRO A 114 36.59 12.94 -41.80
C PRO A 114 37.70 13.23 -40.79
N VAL A 115 38.20 12.18 -40.14
CA VAL A 115 39.30 12.31 -39.18
C VAL A 115 40.53 12.89 -39.88
N VAL A 116 41.02 14.02 -39.36
CA VAL A 116 42.17 14.75 -39.88
C VAL A 116 43.44 13.90 -39.81
N ASP A 117 44.12 13.71 -40.95
CA ASP A 117 45.40 12.98 -41.02
C ASP A 117 46.51 13.79 -40.32
N TYR A 118 47.17 13.16 -39.34
CA TYR A 118 48.27 13.76 -38.60
C TYR A 118 49.46 14.12 -39.51
N GLY A 119 49.75 13.28 -40.51
CA GLY A 119 50.92 13.44 -41.37
C GLY A 119 50.87 14.70 -42.24
N ASN A 120 49.69 15.06 -42.75
CA ASN A 120 49.55 16.19 -43.68
C ASN A 120 49.20 17.51 -42.95
N ASN A 121 48.55 17.43 -41.79
CA ASN A 121 47.95 18.61 -41.15
C ASN A 121 48.61 19.04 -39.83
N LEU A 122 49.29 18.13 -39.12
CA LEU A 122 49.78 18.39 -37.76
C LEU A 122 51.29 18.21 -37.58
N LEU A 123 51.96 17.43 -38.44
CA LEU A 123 53.39 17.13 -38.29
C LEU A 123 54.29 18.37 -38.45
N ASP A 124 53.99 19.23 -39.43
CA ASP A 124 54.82 20.41 -39.75
C ASP A 124 54.38 21.67 -38.99
N VAL A 125 53.32 21.58 -38.18
CA VAL A 125 52.78 22.71 -37.42
C VAL A 125 53.46 22.77 -36.05
N LYS A 126 54.13 23.89 -35.76
CA LYS A 126 54.72 24.10 -34.43
C LYS A 126 53.62 24.20 -33.37
N PRO A 127 53.72 23.44 -32.25
CA PRO A 127 52.73 23.48 -31.19
C PRO A 127 52.70 24.85 -30.51
N LEU A 128 51.53 25.20 -29.96
CA LEU A 128 51.39 26.40 -29.13
C LEU A 128 52.14 26.23 -27.80
N GLU A 129 52.47 27.36 -27.19
CA GLU A 129 53.13 27.40 -25.89
C GLU A 129 52.29 26.71 -24.80
N ALA A 130 52.93 25.89 -23.98
CA ALA A 130 52.29 25.21 -22.87
C ALA A 130 52.06 26.16 -21.69
N ILE A 131 51.26 25.73 -20.71
CA ILE A 131 50.99 26.56 -19.54
C ILE A 131 52.10 26.33 -18.51
N GLN A 132 53.05 27.24 -18.48
CA GLN A 132 54.14 27.28 -17.52
C GLN A 132 54.08 28.58 -16.72
N LEU A 133 54.41 28.51 -15.43
CA LEU A 133 54.54 29.68 -14.58
C LEU A 133 56.00 30.13 -14.64
N GLU A 134 56.24 31.42 -14.81
CA GLU A 134 57.58 32.00 -14.65
C GLU A 134 58.05 31.75 -13.21
N LEU A 135 59.14 30.99 -13.07
CA LEU A 135 59.79 30.67 -11.80
C LEU A 135 60.85 31.73 -11.48
N ASP A 136 61.15 31.90 -10.20
CA ASP A 136 62.13 32.88 -9.74
C ASP A 136 63.56 32.31 -9.85
N GLU A 137 64.47 33.04 -10.50
CA GLU A 137 65.85 32.59 -10.77
C GLU A 137 66.68 32.41 -9.49
N GLU A 138 66.38 33.14 -8.42
CA GLU A 138 67.10 33.04 -7.14
C GLU A 138 66.42 32.02 -6.21
N GLU A 139 65.10 32.15 -6.01
CA GLU A 139 64.36 31.36 -5.02
C GLU A 139 64.07 29.92 -5.47
N ASP A 140 63.87 29.69 -6.79
CA ASP A 140 63.55 28.38 -7.37
C ASP A 140 64.75 27.75 -8.12
N SER A 141 65.96 28.30 -7.95
CA SER A 141 67.21 27.83 -8.57
C SER A 141 67.44 26.30 -8.44
N ALA A 142 67.01 25.68 -7.35
CA ALA A 142 67.15 24.24 -7.11
C ALA A 142 66.29 23.34 -8.03
N ILE A 143 65.27 23.91 -8.68
CA ILE A 143 64.28 23.16 -9.50
C ILE A 143 64.09 23.73 -10.91
N ILE A 144 64.51 24.97 -11.18
CA ILE A 144 64.16 25.76 -12.38
C ILE A 144 64.45 25.03 -13.71
N ASP A 145 65.59 24.35 -13.82
CA ASP A 145 66.06 23.73 -15.07
C ASP A 145 65.23 22.51 -15.50
N TRP A 146 64.65 21.79 -14.55
CA TRP A 146 64.02 20.49 -14.80
C TRP A 146 62.53 20.43 -14.44
N PHE A 147 61.99 21.45 -13.77
CA PHE A 147 60.64 21.43 -13.17
C PHE A 147 59.50 21.12 -14.16
N TYR A 148 59.57 21.62 -15.39
CA TYR A 148 58.56 21.39 -16.44
C TYR A 148 58.96 20.31 -17.48
N GLY A 149 60.04 19.55 -17.23
CA GLY A 149 60.44 18.42 -18.08
C GLY A 149 59.42 17.27 -18.10
N LEU A 150 59.48 16.43 -19.15
CA LEU A 150 58.61 15.26 -19.32
C LEU A 150 58.84 14.20 -18.23
N GLU A 151 60.11 13.88 -17.96
CA GLU A 151 60.55 13.03 -16.86
C GLU A 151 61.65 13.78 -16.08
N PRO A 152 61.27 14.63 -15.11
CA PRO A 152 62.21 15.37 -14.27
C PRO A 152 63.32 14.49 -13.68
N LEU A 153 64.58 14.94 -13.77
CA LEU A 153 65.75 14.25 -13.20
C LEU A 153 66.07 12.87 -13.84
N LEU A 154 65.60 12.60 -15.07
CA LEU A 154 65.91 11.33 -15.76
C LEU A 154 67.42 11.13 -16.02
N ASP A 155 68.13 12.21 -16.37
CA ASP A 155 69.57 12.19 -16.66
C ASP A 155 70.43 12.21 -15.38
N ASP A 156 69.82 12.57 -14.24
CA ASP A 156 70.47 12.63 -12.94
C ASP A 156 70.36 11.29 -12.19
N ARG A 157 71.48 10.56 -12.15
CA ARG A 157 71.58 9.24 -11.51
C ARG A 157 71.56 9.32 -9.97
N GLU A 158 71.78 10.48 -9.37
CA GLU A 158 71.71 10.68 -7.92
C GLU A 158 70.26 10.93 -7.46
N GLY A 159 69.46 11.60 -8.31
CA GLY A 159 68.06 11.92 -8.07
C GLY A 159 67.07 10.80 -8.37
N VAL A 160 67.24 10.04 -9.46
CA VAL A 160 66.35 8.94 -9.87
C VAL A 160 67.14 7.75 -10.45
N ASN A 161 66.62 6.53 -10.29
CA ASN A 161 67.28 5.30 -10.74
C ASN A 161 67.20 5.03 -12.28
N GLY A 162 67.47 6.02 -13.13
CA GLY A 162 67.44 5.86 -14.60
C GLY A 162 66.15 5.21 -15.13
N PRO A 163 66.14 4.54 -16.30
CA PRO A 163 64.98 3.78 -16.80
C PRO A 163 64.86 2.45 -16.04
N PRO A 164 64.03 2.35 -14.98
CA PRO A 164 62.56 2.34 -15.07
C PRO A 164 61.83 3.47 -14.29
N TYR A 165 62.50 4.57 -13.96
CA TYR A 165 62.01 5.80 -13.34
C TYR A 165 61.21 5.56 -12.04
N GLY A 166 61.93 5.15 -10.98
CA GLY A 166 61.41 4.85 -9.65
C GLY A 166 62.33 5.28 -8.50
N PHE A 167 61.78 5.38 -7.28
CA PHE A 167 62.50 5.77 -6.04
C PHE A 167 63.28 7.11 -6.14
N PRO A 168 62.57 8.25 -6.16
CA PRO A 168 63.24 9.55 -6.19
C PRO A 168 63.94 9.87 -4.86
N ASN A 169 65.17 10.37 -4.92
CA ASN A 169 65.92 10.93 -3.80
C ASN A 169 66.06 12.46 -4.01
N LEU A 170 65.30 13.25 -3.25
CA LEU A 170 65.28 14.70 -3.40
C LEU A 170 66.00 15.38 -2.23
N GLY A 171 66.89 16.32 -2.54
CA GLY A 171 67.57 17.13 -1.54
C GLY A 171 66.61 18.06 -0.76
N LEU A 172 67.03 18.52 0.41
CA LEU A 172 66.23 19.43 1.24
C LEU A 172 65.87 20.76 0.53
N PRO A 173 66.79 21.42 -0.21
CA PRO A 173 66.45 22.64 -0.96
C PRO A 173 65.39 22.41 -2.04
N GLN A 174 65.48 21.29 -2.77
CA GLN A 174 64.50 20.89 -3.78
C GLN A 174 63.12 20.65 -3.14
N MET A 175 63.08 19.93 -2.02
CA MET A 175 61.85 19.67 -1.28
C MET A 175 61.23 20.94 -0.70
N ALA A 176 62.04 21.89 -0.22
CA ALA A 176 61.58 23.18 0.29
C ALA A 176 60.92 24.02 -0.83
N ALA A 177 61.55 24.12 -2.00
CA ALA A 177 61.00 24.81 -3.16
C ALA A 177 59.69 24.17 -3.66
N LEU A 178 59.67 22.84 -3.82
CA LEU A 178 58.45 22.10 -4.22
C LEU A 178 57.30 22.26 -3.22
N HIS A 179 57.60 22.24 -1.92
CA HIS A 179 56.60 22.45 -0.88
C HIS A 179 56.05 23.89 -0.91
N ARG A 180 56.92 24.88 -1.13
CA ARG A 180 56.55 26.30 -1.27
C ARG A 180 55.59 26.52 -2.44
N LEU A 181 55.93 26.01 -3.63
CA LEU A 181 55.07 26.07 -4.82
C LEU A 181 53.78 25.25 -4.66
N GLY A 182 53.87 24.10 -4.01
CA GLY A 182 52.76 23.19 -3.72
C GLY A 182 51.75 23.70 -2.69
N ARG A 183 52.07 24.77 -1.95
CA ARG A 183 51.30 25.30 -0.81
C ARG A 183 49.83 25.60 -1.15
N THR A 184 49.55 26.01 -2.39
CA THR A 184 48.20 26.40 -2.81
C THR A 184 47.19 25.26 -2.88
N LEU A 185 47.66 24.02 -2.98
CA LEU A 185 46.84 22.80 -3.02
C LEU A 185 46.95 21.99 -1.72
N LEU A 186 47.69 22.47 -0.72
CA LEU A 186 47.74 21.86 0.62
C LEU A 186 46.55 22.33 1.48
N SER A 187 46.20 21.52 2.49
CA SER A 187 44.97 21.64 3.30
C SER A 187 44.74 23.00 3.93
N ASP A 188 45.82 23.71 4.26
CA ASP A 188 45.76 24.87 5.16
C ASP A 188 45.41 26.18 4.42
N PHE A 189 45.41 26.16 3.07
CA PHE A 189 45.26 27.35 2.21
C PHE A 189 44.07 27.29 1.25
N ALA A 190 43.04 26.49 1.54
CA ALA A 190 41.87 26.32 0.69
C ALA A 190 41.03 27.60 0.53
N SER A 191 41.46 28.52 -0.34
CA SER A 191 40.63 29.65 -0.79
C SER A 191 39.46 29.10 -1.61
N GLY A 192 38.21 29.38 -1.23
CA GLY A 192 36.96 28.84 -1.80
C GLY A 192 36.65 29.22 -3.26
N VAL A 193 37.66 29.53 -4.08
CA VAL A 193 37.51 29.96 -5.47
C VAL A 193 37.66 28.75 -6.40
N ARG A 194 36.62 28.47 -7.19
CA ARG A 194 36.61 27.41 -8.22
C ARG A 194 37.42 27.85 -9.45
N GLY A 195 38.62 27.32 -9.61
CA GLY A 195 39.43 27.46 -10.82
C GLY A 195 38.79 26.75 -12.02
N ILE A 196 38.91 27.33 -13.22
CA ILE A 196 38.53 26.71 -14.49
C ILE A 196 39.78 26.01 -15.06
N GLY A 197 39.66 24.80 -15.59
CA GLY A 197 40.78 24.09 -16.25
C GLY A 197 41.53 23.06 -15.40
N PHE A 198 41.10 22.77 -14.16
CA PHE A 198 41.70 21.74 -13.32
C PHE A 198 41.04 20.36 -13.56
N TRP A 199 41.53 19.60 -14.54
CA TRP A 199 40.90 18.35 -15.01
C TRP A 199 41.50 17.07 -14.42
N ALA A 200 42.59 17.15 -13.65
CA ALA A 200 43.26 15.99 -13.05
C ALA A 200 42.31 15.07 -12.25
N PRO A 201 41.41 15.59 -11.37
CA PRO A 201 40.46 14.74 -10.64
C PRO A 201 39.47 14.03 -11.57
N SER A 202 38.92 14.74 -12.55
CA SER A 202 37.98 14.17 -13.51
C SER A 202 38.62 13.08 -14.37
N ARG A 203 39.87 13.29 -14.85
CA ARG A 203 40.63 12.25 -15.55
C ARG A 203 40.82 11.01 -14.70
N ARG A 204 41.13 11.15 -13.41
CA ARG A 204 41.28 10.00 -12.50
C ARG A 204 39.99 9.21 -12.33
N VAL A 205 38.84 9.89 -12.25
CA VAL A 205 37.53 9.23 -12.20
C VAL A 205 37.26 8.45 -13.49
N TRP A 206 37.47 9.08 -14.65
CA TRP A 206 37.23 8.43 -15.96
C TRP A 206 38.19 7.29 -16.24
N THR A 207 39.48 7.43 -15.95
CA THR A 207 40.46 6.35 -16.09
C THR A 207 40.15 5.17 -15.17
N SER A 208 39.70 5.42 -13.94
CA SER A 208 39.26 4.37 -13.00
C SER A 208 37.99 3.67 -13.47
N PHE A 209 37.03 4.43 -14.02
CA PHE A 209 35.85 3.88 -14.68
C PHE A 209 36.22 3.00 -15.88
N CYS A 210 37.09 3.51 -16.76
CA CYS A 210 37.60 2.79 -17.92
C CYS A 210 38.29 1.49 -17.50
N ARG A 211 39.19 1.52 -16.51
CA ARG A 211 39.85 0.33 -15.96
C ARG A 211 38.87 -0.75 -15.52
N SER A 212 37.77 -0.36 -14.88
CA SER A 212 36.73 -1.28 -14.41
C SER A 212 35.86 -1.81 -15.54
N ILE A 213 35.42 -0.94 -16.46
CA ILE A 213 34.51 -1.30 -17.55
C ILE A 213 35.21 -2.12 -18.65
N THR A 214 36.53 -1.99 -18.81
CA THR A 214 37.32 -2.73 -19.81
C THR A 214 37.08 -4.24 -19.71
N LEU A 215 37.02 -4.82 -18.51
CA LEU A 215 36.77 -6.26 -18.33
C LEU A 215 35.37 -6.66 -18.79
N LEU A 216 34.36 -5.84 -18.48
CA LEU A 216 32.97 -6.10 -18.85
C LEU A 216 32.76 -5.98 -20.36
N LEU A 217 33.23 -4.89 -20.96
CA LEU A 217 33.15 -4.66 -22.41
C LEU A 217 33.95 -5.69 -23.19
N LYS A 218 35.15 -6.07 -22.73
CA LYS A 218 35.92 -7.16 -23.35
C LYS A 218 35.14 -8.47 -23.35
N ARG A 219 34.36 -8.78 -22.31
CA ARG A 219 33.48 -9.97 -22.29
C ARG A 219 32.29 -9.80 -23.25
N TRP A 220 31.63 -8.65 -23.24
CA TRP A 220 30.46 -8.40 -24.09
C TRP A 220 30.81 -8.36 -25.57
N LEU A 221 31.86 -7.64 -25.95
CA LEU A 221 32.36 -7.57 -27.31
C LEU A 221 32.87 -8.92 -27.79
N ARG A 222 33.56 -9.69 -26.94
CA ARG A 222 33.93 -11.07 -27.28
C ARG A 222 32.71 -11.95 -27.56
N ASN A 223 31.67 -11.88 -26.72
CA ASN A 223 30.44 -12.63 -26.95
C ASN A 223 29.69 -12.16 -28.19
N LEU A 224 29.72 -10.85 -28.48
CA LEU A 224 29.13 -10.26 -29.68
C LEU A 224 29.85 -10.76 -30.94
N LEU A 225 31.19 -10.70 -30.95
CA LEU A 225 32.03 -11.16 -32.05
C LEU A 225 31.89 -12.67 -32.27
N ALA A 226 31.96 -13.47 -31.20
CA ALA A 226 31.74 -14.92 -31.30
C ALA A 226 30.35 -15.24 -31.85
N ARG A 227 29.31 -14.53 -31.41
CA ARG A 227 27.94 -14.68 -31.94
C ARG A 227 27.83 -14.28 -33.41
N GLN A 228 28.58 -13.26 -33.84
CA GLN A 228 28.59 -12.80 -35.23
C GLN A 228 29.34 -13.78 -36.14
N SER A 229 30.44 -14.37 -35.67
CA SER A 229 31.28 -15.27 -36.47
C SER A 229 30.80 -16.73 -36.46
N GLU A 230 30.33 -17.23 -35.33
CA GLU A 230 29.92 -18.63 -35.15
C GLU A 230 28.40 -18.83 -35.26
N GLY A 231 27.64 -17.73 -35.36
CA GLY A 231 26.19 -17.75 -35.28
C GLY A 231 25.67 -17.96 -33.85
N ARG A 232 24.33 -17.87 -33.69
CA ARG A 232 23.69 -18.22 -32.42
C ARG A 232 23.53 -19.73 -32.33
N LYS A 233 24.17 -20.35 -31.33
CA LYS A 233 23.84 -21.73 -30.94
C LYS A 233 22.33 -21.79 -30.64
N GLY A 234 21.61 -22.72 -31.27
CA GLY A 234 20.17 -22.92 -31.08
C GLY A 234 19.80 -23.39 -29.66
N ARG A 235 18.66 -24.07 -29.48
CA ARG A 235 18.20 -24.60 -28.18
C ARG A 235 19.23 -25.49 -27.42
N ALA A 236 20.34 -25.85 -28.04
CA ALA A 236 21.44 -26.64 -27.49
C ALA A 236 22.26 -25.96 -26.35
N LYS A 237 22.04 -24.69 -26.00
CA LYS A 237 22.83 -24.00 -24.94
C LYS A 237 22.23 -24.06 -23.52
N GLY A 238 21.37 -25.04 -23.25
CA GLY A 238 20.89 -25.37 -21.90
C GLY A 238 19.39 -25.20 -21.70
N VAL A 239 18.83 -25.97 -20.76
CA VAL A 239 17.43 -25.85 -20.30
C VAL A 239 17.21 -24.41 -19.84
N SER A 240 16.22 -23.72 -20.43
CA SER A 240 15.89 -22.36 -20.00
C SER A 240 15.48 -22.38 -18.53
N THR A 241 16.16 -21.58 -17.70
CA THR A 241 15.80 -21.44 -16.28
C THR A 241 14.34 -21.03 -16.14
N ILE A 242 13.61 -21.67 -15.23
CA ILE A 242 12.20 -21.36 -14.96
C ILE A 242 12.13 -20.00 -14.27
N THR A 243 11.83 -18.96 -15.06
CA THR A 243 11.58 -17.62 -14.52
C THR A 243 10.12 -17.48 -14.09
N LYS A 244 9.81 -16.40 -13.36
CA LYS A 244 8.46 -16.09 -12.83
C LYS A 244 7.32 -16.24 -13.84
N GLN A 245 7.56 -15.97 -15.13
CA GLN A 245 6.55 -16.07 -16.19
C GLN A 245 6.14 -17.52 -16.47
N ARG A 246 7.04 -18.50 -16.26
CA ARG A 246 6.86 -19.91 -16.64
C ARG A 246 6.57 -20.83 -15.46
N VAL A 247 6.48 -20.31 -14.22
CA VAL A 247 6.26 -21.14 -13.02
C VAL A 247 4.96 -21.93 -13.10
N GLU A 248 3.84 -21.29 -13.45
CA GLU A 248 2.53 -22.00 -13.55
C GLU A 248 2.55 -23.03 -14.69
N SER A 249 3.18 -22.70 -15.83
CA SER A 249 3.29 -23.59 -16.98
C SER A 249 4.21 -24.80 -16.72
N SER A 250 5.32 -24.59 -16.00
CA SER A 250 6.25 -25.67 -15.62
C SER A 250 5.59 -26.61 -14.63
N PHE A 251 4.89 -26.07 -13.62
CA PHE A 251 4.14 -26.88 -12.67
C PHE A 251 3.10 -27.77 -13.38
N ASP A 252 2.34 -27.21 -14.32
CA ASP A 252 1.37 -27.96 -15.12
C ASP A 252 2.02 -29.00 -16.05
N LEU A 253 3.28 -28.81 -16.46
CA LEU A 253 4.03 -29.76 -17.27
C LEU A 253 4.55 -30.93 -16.41
N GLU A 254 5.16 -30.62 -15.26
CA GLU A 254 5.66 -31.58 -14.28
C GLU A 254 4.52 -32.43 -13.68
N LEU A 255 3.37 -31.82 -13.38
CA LEU A 255 2.18 -32.52 -12.90
C LEU A 255 1.68 -33.54 -13.95
N ARG A 256 1.61 -33.13 -15.22
CA ARG A 256 1.17 -34.03 -16.31
C ARG A 256 2.17 -35.16 -16.54
N ALA A 257 3.47 -34.89 -16.46
CA ALA A 257 4.50 -35.91 -16.57
C ALA A 257 4.39 -36.93 -15.42
N SER A 258 4.20 -36.45 -14.18
CA SER A 258 4.05 -37.32 -13.00
C SER A 258 2.82 -38.21 -13.09
N VAL A 259 1.67 -37.64 -13.50
CA VAL A 259 0.44 -38.40 -13.75
C VAL A 259 0.65 -39.44 -14.84
N LEU A 260 1.38 -39.11 -15.91
CA LEU A 260 1.64 -40.03 -17.00
C LEU A 260 2.51 -41.22 -16.54
N HIS A 261 3.53 -40.97 -15.72
CA HIS A 261 4.34 -42.03 -15.11
C HIS A 261 3.47 -42.97 -14.25
N ASP A 262 2.68 -42.43 -13.32
CA ASP A 262 1.81 -43.25 -12.47
C ASP A 262 0.76 -44.05 -13.25
N ILE A 263 0.20 -43.48 -14.34
CA ILE A 263 -0.75 -44.22 -15.18
C ILE A 263 -0.06 -45.37 -15.92
N LEU A 264 1.17 -45.14 -16.44
CA LEU A 264 1.91 -46.18 -17.15
C LEU A 264 2.24 -47.36 -16.24
N ASP A 265 2.55 -47.10 -14.96
CA ASP A 265 2.85 -48.12 -13.96
C ASP A 265 1.59 -48.92 -13.54
N MET A 266 0.42 -48.29 -13.55
CA MET A 266 -0.86 -48.95 -13.22
C MET A 266 -1.48 -49.72 -14.39
N MET A 267 -1.09 -49.45 -15.64
CA MET A 267 -1.74 -50.00 -16.82
C MET A 267 -1.10 -51.33 -17.27
N PRO A 268 -1.90 -52.39 -17.53
CA PRO A 268 -1.41 -53.63 -18.13
C PRO A 268 -0.78 -53.40 -19.51
N GLU A 269 0.15 -54.28 -19.90
CA GLU A 269 1.07 -54.08 -21.03
C GLU A 269 0.42 -53.85 -22.41
N GLY A 270 -0.87 -54.17 -22.59
CA GLY A 270 -1.59 -54.07 -23.87
C GLY A 270 -2.48 -52.83 -24.10
N LEU A 271 -2.64 -51.89 -23.15
CA LEU A 271 -3.65 -50.80 -23.23
C LEU A 271 -3.08 -49.37 -23.34
N LYS A 272 -1.77 -49.22 -23.51
CA LYS A 272 -0.99 -48.05 -23.06
C LYS A 272 -1.23 -46.72 -23.81
N ALA A 273 -1.33 -46.66 -25.14
CA ALA A 273 -1.21 -45.37 -25.86
C ALA A 273 -2.53 -44.54 -26.00
N ASN A 274 -3.64 -45.17 -26.36
CA ASN A 274 -4.87 -44.43 -26.75
C ASN A 274 -5.66 -43.87 -25.56
N LYS A 275 -5.60 -44.54 -24.39
CA LYS A 275 -6.37 -44.15 -23.19
C LYS A 275 -5.71 -43.02 -22.37
N LEU A 276 -4.40 -42.82 -22.49
CA LEU A 276 -3.65 -41.78 -21.76
C LEU A 276 -4.18 -40.37 -22.00
N ARG A 277 -4.45 -40.03 -23.27
CA ARG A 277 -4.97 -38.70 -23.64
C ARG A 277 -6.34 -38.44 -23.01
N VAL A 278 -7.20 -39.47 -22.95
CA VAL A 278 -8.55 -39.39 -22.36
C VAL A 278 -8.47 -39.20 -20.84
N ILE A 279 -7.57 -39.93 -20.15
CA ILE A 279 -7.37 -39.76 -18.71
C ILE A 279 -6.86 -38.33 -18.39
N LEU A 280 -5.94 -37.78 -19.18
CA LEU A 280 -5.46 -36.40 -19.02
C LEU A 280 -6.57 -35.35 -19.28
N GLN A 281 -7.51 -35.65 -20.19
CA GLN A 281 -8.72 -34.83 -20.37
C GLN A 281 -9.61 -34.89 -19.13
N HIS A 282 -9.85 -36.08 -18.57
CA HIS A 282 -10.59 -36.22 -17.32
C HIS A 282 -9.92 -35.50 -16.15
N LEU A 283 -8.59 -35.54 -16.03
CA LEU A 283 -7.85 -34.75 -15.03
C LEU A 283 -8.07 -33.24 -15.20
N SER A 284 -8.07 -32.76 -16.45
CA SER A 284 -8.33 -31.36 -16.76
C SER A 284 -9.79 -30.97 -16.45
N THR A 285 -10.74 -31.85 -16.72
CA THR A 285 -12.17 -31.67 -16.40
C THR A 285 -12.40 -31.70 -14.89
N ALA A 286 -11.82 -32.67 -14.17
CA ALA A 286 -11.88 -32.75 -12.71
C ALA A 286 -11.32 -31.48 -12.05
N TRP A 287 -10.23 -30.92 -12.58
CA TRP A 287 -9.70 -29.62 -12.11
C TRP A 287 -10.66 -28.44 -12.39
N ARG A 288 -11.39 -28.44 -13.51
CA ARG A 288 -12.40 -27.42 -13.79
C ARG A 288 -13.59 -27.56 -12.84
N CYS A 289 -14.11 -28.77 -12.66
CA CYS A 289 -15.18 -29.08 -11.71
C CYS A 289 -14.80 -28.70 -10.27
N TYR A 290 -13.56 -28.98 -9.87
CA TYR A 290 -13.03 -28.52 -8.59
C TYR A 290 -13.13 -27.00 -8.49
N LYS A 291 -12.72 -26.22 -9.49
CA LYS A 291 -12.78 -24.75 -9.42
C LYS A 291 -14.21 -24.19 -9.39
N SER A 292 -15.14 -24.79 -10.13
CA SER A 292 -16.57 -24.40 -10.14
C SER A 292 -17.36 -24.96 -8.95
N ASN A 293 -16.73 -25.77 -8.10
CA ASN A 293 -17.36 -26.52 -7.01
C ASN A 293 -18.52 -27.41 -7.47
N THR A 294 -18.43 -27.93 -8.70
CA THR A 294 -19.40 -28.91 -9.19
C THR A 294 -18.91 -30.32 -8.85
N PRO A 295 -19.79 -31.22 -8.38
CA PRO A 295 -19.40 -32.58 -8.05
C PRO A 295 -18.91 -33.29 -9.32
N TRP A 296 -17.69 -33.80 -9.27
CA TRP A 296 -17.11 -34.57 -10.37
C TRP A 296 -17.31 -36.06 -10.10
N LYS A 297 -18.18 -36.70 -10.87
CA LYS A 297 -18.36 -38.15 -10.86
C LYS A 297 -18.58 -38.63 -12.28
N VAL A 298 -17.78 -39.60 -12.73
CA VAL A 298 -17.89 -40.18 -14.07
C VAL A 298 -18.45 -41.60 -13.94
N PRO A 299 -19.63 -41.90 -14.50
CA PRO A 299 -20.17 -43.25 -14.52
C PRO A 299 -19.23 -44.23 -15.24
N GLY A 300 -18.97 -45.41 -14.66
CA GLY A 300 -18.18 -46.47 -15.28
C GLY A 300 -16.66 -46.27 -15.29
N MET A 301 -16.13 -45.27 -14.59
CA MET A 301 -14.67 -45.07 -14.45
C MET A 301 -14.06 -46.09 -13.46
N PRO A 302 -12.89 -46.69 -13.75
CA PRO A 302 -12.18 -47.51 -12.78
C PRO A 302 -11.80 -46.72 -11.53
N THR A 303 -12.08 -47.27 -10.34
CA THR A 303 -11.83 -46.62 -9.04
C THR A 303 -10.37 -46.24 -8.82
N ALA A 304 -9.43 -47.05 -9.32
CA ALA A 304 -7.99 -46.77 -9.27
C ALA A 304 -7.63 -45.47 -10.03
N VAL A 305 -8.20 -45.28 -11.22
CA VAL A 305 -7.98 -44.08 -12.05
C VAL A 305 -8.69 -42.87 -11.44
N GLU A 306 -9.90 -43.06 -10.90
CA GLU A 306 -10.65 -42.01 -10.20
C GLU A 306 -9.85 -41.49 -8.98
N ASN A 307 -9.36 -42.39 -8.13
CA ASN A 307 -8.55 -42.06 -6.95
C ASN A 307 -7.23 -41.38 -7.32
N LEU A 308 -6.58 -41.82 -8.41
CA LEU A 308 -5.38 -41.17 -8.93
C LEU A 308 -5.67 -39.71 -9.32
N ILE A 309 -6.74 -39.47 -10.10
CA ILE A 309 -7.13 -38.13 -10.52
C ILE A 309 -7.43 -37.26 -9.30
N LEU A 310 -8.21 -37.77 -8.33
CA LEU A 310 -8.56 -37.03 -7.12
C LEU A 310 -7.32 -36.66 -6.30
N ARG A 311 -6.33 -37.56 -6.19
CA ARG A 311 -5.05 -37.28 -5.51
C ARG A 311 -4.32 -36.11 -6.17
N TYR A 312 -4.17 -36.12 -7.49
CA TYR A 312 -3.49 -35.05 -8.23
C TYR A 312 -4.27 -33.74 -8.27
N VAL A 313 -5.59 -33.80 -8.33
CA VAL A 313 -6.46 -32.62 -8.21
C VAL A 313 -6.30 -31.98 -6.83
N LYS A 314 -6.23 -32.78 -5.76
CA LYS A 314 -5.95 -32.30 -4.39
C LYS A 314 -4.57 -31.67 -4.27
N LEU A 315 -3.52 -32.32 -4.77
CA LEU A 315 -2.17 -31.74 -4.80
C LEU A 315 -2.13 -30.39 -5.52
N LYS A 316 -2.81 -30.30 -6.67
CA LYS A 316 -2.93 -29.04 -7.42
C LYS A 316 -3.75 -27.99 -6.67
N ALA A 317 -4.79 -28.40 -5.95
CA ALA A 317 -5.60 -27.52 -5.12
C ALA A 317 -4.81 -26.93 -3.96
N ASP A 318 -4.01 -27.73 -3.25
CA ASP A 318 -3.19 -27.28 -2.12
C ASP A 318 -2.13 -26.27 -2.57
N TRP A 319 -1.48 -26.55 -3.70
CA TRP A 319 -0.57 -25.60 -4.35
C TRP A 319 -1.28 -24.30 -4.76
N TRP A 320 -2.47 -24.40 -5.36
CA TRP A 320 -3.23 -23.25 -5.81
C TRP A 320 -3.69 -22.35 -4.66
N THR A 321 -4.14 -22.95 -3.54
CA THR A 321 -4.59 -22.26 -2.33
C THR A 321 -3.41 -21.62 -1.58
N SER A 322 -2.31 -22.34 -1.37
CA SER A 322 -1.10 -21.81 -0.72
C SER A 322 -0.50 -20.61 -1.47
N VAL A 323 -0.41 -20.69 -2.81
CA VAL A 323 0.03 -19.56 -3.66
C VAL A 323 -0.92 -18.37 -3.55
N THR A 324 -2.22 -18.60 -3.37
CA THR A 324 -3.22 -17.54 -3.19
C THR A 324 -3.03 -16.83 -1.85
N HIS A 325 -2.88 -17.56 -0.74
CA HIS A 325 -2.60 -16.96 0.57
C HIS A 325 -1.26 -16.22 0.60
N TYR A 326 -0.21 -16.80 0.02
CA TYR A 326 1.10 -16.15 -0.09
C TYR A 326 1.02 -14.81 -0.83
N ASN A 327 0.36 -14.79 -1.99
CA ASN A 327 0.20 -13.55 -2.75
C ASN A 327 -0.72 -12.55 -2.05
N ARG A 328 -1.78 -13.01 -1.38
CA ARG A 328 -2.66 -12.11 -0.60
C ARG A 328 -1.89 -11.42 0.52
N GLU A 329 -1.07 -12.13 1.26
CA GLU A 329 -0.26 -11.55 2.34
C GLU A 329 0.78 -10.56 1.80
N ARG A 330 1.40 -10.85 0.65
CA ARG A 330 2.29 -9.92 -0.04
C ARG A 330 1.58 -8.63 -0.49
N ILE A 331 0.38 -8.75 -1.03
CA ILE A 331 -0.46 -7.60 -1.43
C ILE A 331 -0.82 -6.78 -0.19
N ARG A 332 -1.23 -7.44 0.90
CA ARG A 332 -1.61 -6.79 2.17
C ARG A 332 -0.44 -6.01 2.79
N ARG A 333 0.79 -6.54 2.71
CA ARG A 333 2.02 -5.88 3.18
C ARG A 333 2.49 -4.73 2.28
N GLY A 334 1.92 -4.58 1.08
CA GLY A 334 2.39 -3.59 0.09
C GLY A 334 3.71 -3.97 -0.56
N ALA A 335 4.04 -5.27 -0.65
CA ALA A 335 5.21 -5.73 -1.38
C ALA A 335 5.08 -5.48 -2.90
N THR A 336 6.18 -5.53 -3.63
CA THR A 336 6.16 -5.38 -5.10
C THR A 336 5.41 -6.55 -5.75
N VAL A 337 4.24 -6.23 -6.34
CA VAL A 337 3.34 -7.20 -6.99
C VAL A 337 2.91 -6.65 -8.35
N HIS A 338 2.91 -7.49 -9.38
CA HIS A 338 2.41 -7.08 -10.69
C HIS A 338 0.88 -7.04 -10.70
N LYS A 339 0.31 -6.12 -11.48
CA LYS A 339 -1.13 -5.98 -11.69
C LYS A 339 -1.84 -7.29 -12.07
N THR A 340 -1.20 -8.12 -12.90
CA THR A 340 -1.73 -9.43 -13.32
C THR A 340 -1.86 -10.41 -12.14
N VAL A 341 -0.90 -10.41 -11.23
CA VAL A 341 -0.94 -11.25 -10.02
C VAL A 341 -2.05 -10.79 -9.09
N SER A 342 -2.24 -9.48 -8.88
CA SER A 342 -3.35 -8.96 -8.07
C SER A 342 -4.73 -9.34 -8.65
N LYS A 343 -4.91 -9.21 -9.97
CA LYS A 343 -6.15 -9.64 -10.64
C LYS A 343 -6.40 -11.15 -10.54
N LYS A 344 -5.35 -11.96 -10.76
CA LYS A 344 -5.44 -13.42 -10.59
C LYS A 344 -5.81 -13.75 -9.15
N ASN A 345 -5.14 -13.15 -8.17
CA ASN A 345 -5.38 -13.38 -6.75
C ASN A 345 -6.82 -13.05 -6.35
N LEU A 346 -7.37 -11.94 -6.84
CA LEU A 346 -8.77 -11.58 -6.62
C LEU A 346 -9.71 -12.68 -7.12
N GLY A 347 -9.55 -13.13 -8.38
CA GLY A 347 -10.37 -14.21 -8.93
C GLY A 347 -10.23 -15.54 -8.18
N ARG A 348 -9.03 -15.87 -7.67
CA ARG A 348 -8.82 -17.07 -6.85
C ARG A 348 -9.52 -16.97 -5.49
N LEU A 349 -9.44 -15.82 -4.83
CA LEU A 349 -10.11 -15.58 -3.55
C LEU A 349 -11.63 -15.57 -3.70
N THR A 350 -12.17 -15.04 -4.80
CA THR A 350 -13.61 -15.12 -5.09
C THR A 350 -14.08 -16.57 -5.19
N CYS A 351 -13.35 -17.43 -5.91
CA CYS A 351 -13.69 -18.85 -5.99
C CYS A 351 -13.59 -19.55 -4.62
N LEU A 352 -12.55 -19.27 -3.82
CA LEU A 352 -12.42 -19.85 -2.47
C LEU A 352 -13.55 -19.41 -1.54
N TYR A 353 -13.93 -18.14 -1.59
CA TYR A 353 -15.06 -17.62 -0.82
C TYR A 353 -16.35 -18.33 -1.19
N LEU A 354 -16.67 -18.45 -2.48
CA LEU A 354 -17.91 -19.06 -2.94
C LEU A 354 -18.00 -20.56 -2.64
N LYS A 355 -16.87 -21.27 -2.62
CA LYS A 355 -16.82 -22.65 -2.16
C LYS A 355 -17.20 -22.80 -0.69
N ALA A 356 -16.57 -21.99 0.16
CA ALA A 356 -16.87 -21.97 1.58
C ALA A 356 -18.31 -21.53 1.83
N GLU A 357 -18.82 -20.60 1.03
CA GLU A 357 -20.20 -20.13 1.10
C GLU A 357 -21.21 -21.22 0.70
N GLN A 358 -20.98 -21.93 -0.41
CA GLN A 358 -21.79 -23.09 -0.81
C GLN A 358 -21.81 -24.17 0.27
N GLU A 359 -20.66 -24.49 0.86
CA GLU A 359 -20.57 -25.46 1.95
C GLU A 359 -21.32 -24.99 3.20
N ARG A 360 -21.27 -23.70 3.53
CA ARG A 360 -22.01 -23.09 4.63
C ARG A 360 -23.54 -23.19 4.43
N GLN A 361 -24.02 -22.91 3.22
CA GLN A 361 -25.44 -23.02 2.88
C GLN A 361 -25.92 -24.47 2.94
N ASN A 362 -25.14 -25.40 2.37
CA ASN A 362 -25.47 -26.84 2.41
C ASN A 362 -25.46 -27.38 3.85
N SER A 363 -24.52 -26.94 4.69
CA SER A 363 -24.46 -27.33 6.09
C SER A 363 -25.69 -26.85 6.85
N TYR A 364 -26.15 -25.62 6.61
CA TYR A 364 -27.39 -25.11 7.21
C TYR A 364 -28.62 -25.93 6.83
N LEU A 365 -28.75 -26.33 5.55
CA LEU A 365 -29.84 -27.17 5.10
C LEU A 365 -29.78 -28.60 5.68
N LYS A 366 -28.57 -29.11 5.93
CA LYS A 366 -28.33 -30.44 6.49
C LYS A 366 -28.55 -30.49 8.01
N ASP A 367 -28.01 -29.52 8.73
CA ASP A 367 -28.03 -29.47 10.19
C ASP A 367 -29.34 -28.86 10.73
N GLY A 368 -30.05 -28.10 9.88
CA GLY A 368 -31.26 -27.36 10.25
C GLY A 368 -30.97 -25.97 10.85
N PRO A 369 -32.00 -25.25 11.29
CA PRO A 369 -31.84 -23.93 11.88
C PRO A 369 -30.95 -23.96 13.13
N TYR A 370 -29.85 -23.19 13.13
CA TYR A 370 -28.95 -23.09 14.28
C TYR A 370 -29.59 -22.39 15.49
N ILE A 371 -30.71 -21.70 15.29
CA ILE A 371 -31.46 -21.07 16.37
C ILE A 371 -32.47 -22.07 16.95
N THR A 372 -32.42 -22.26 18.26
CA THR A 372 -33.41 -23.07 18.97
C THR A 372 -34.77 -22.37 18.96
N SER A 373 -35.84 -23.15 18.91
CA SER A 373 -37.22 -22.63 18.94
C SER A 373 -37.48 -21.77 20.17
N GLU A 374 -36.98 -22.18 21.35
CA GLU A 374 -37.09 -21.44 22.60
C GLU A 374 -36.42 -20.05 22.53
N ALA A 375 -35.18 -19.99 22.02
CA ALA A 375 -34.47 -18.73 21.85
C ALA A 375 -35.18 -17.83 20.83
N ALA A 376 -35.65 -18.38 19.72
CA ALA A 376 -36.43 -17.64 18.72
C ALA A 376 -37.70 -17.03 19.32
N VAL A 377 -38.45 -17.79 20.12
CA VAL A 377 -39.64 -17.31 20.81
C VAL A 377 -39.29 -16.20 21.81
N ALA A 378 -38.24 -16.39 22.64
CA ALA A 378 -37.80 -15.37 23.59
C ALA A 378 -37.42 -14.04 22.90
N ILE A 379 -36.70 -14.10 21.77
CA ILE A 379 -36.32 -12.93 20.98
C ILE A 379 -37.57 -12.25 20.39
N TYR A 380 -38.47 -13.04 19.81
CA TYR A 380 -39.70 -12.53 19.22
C TYR A 380 -40.57 -11.84 20.28
N THR A 381 -40.82 -12.49 21.42
CA THR A 381 -41.60 -11.94 22.54
C THR A 381 -40.96 -10.68 23.12
N SER A 382 -39.63 -10.66 23.28
CA SER A 382 -38.92 -9.45 23.73
C SER A 382 -39.10 -8.29 22.75
N THR A 383 -39.09 -8.56 21.45
CA THR A 383 -39.31 -7.55 20.41
C THR A 383 -40.75 -7.05 20.42
N VAL A 384 -41.73 -7.94 20.62
CA VAL A 384 -43.16 -7.56 20.76
C VAL A 384 -43.34 -6.63 21.96
N HIS A 385 -42.85 -7.01 23.15
CA HIS A 385 -42.96 -6.17 24.33
C HIS A 385 -42.25 -4.82 24.17
N TRP A 386 -41.10 -4.79 23.47
CA TRP A 386 -40.45 -3.52 23.13
C TRP A 386 -41.38 -2.64 22.27
N LEU A 387 -41.91 -3.16 21.17
CA LEU A 387 -42.75 -2.40 20.25
C LEU A 387 -44.07 -1.95 20.90
N GLU A 388 -44.67 -2.79 21.75
CA GLU A 388 -45.84 -2.45 22.57
C GLU A 388 -45.53 -1.32 23.55
N SER A 389 -44.38 -1.40 24.25
CA SER A 389 -43.95 -0.34 25.18
C SER A 389 -43.74 1.01 24.48
N ARG A 390 -43.35 0.97 23.21
CA ARG A 390 -43.19 2.15 22.35
C ARG A 390 -44.48 2.62 21.68
N ARG A 391 -45.60 1.90 21.85
CA ARG A 391 -46.87 2.13 21.13
C ARG A 391 -46.65 2.23 19.62
N PHE A 392 -45.76 1.39 19.09
CA PHE A 392 -45.36 1.45 17.68
C PHE A 392 -46.51 0.99 16.79
N GLN A 393 -46.81 1.80 15.76
CA GLN A 393 -47.78 1.43 14.73
C GLN A 393 -47.03 0.79 13.55
N PRO A 394 -47.42 -0.41 13.07
CA PRO A 394 -46.78 -1.04 11.93
C PRO A 394 -46.87 -0.20 10.64
N ILE A 395 -45.78 -0.18 9.87
CA ILE A 395 -45.66 0.55 8.60
C ILE A 395 -46.63 -0.07 7.57
N PRO A 396 -47.59 0.70 7.04
CA PRO A 396 -48.56 0.20 6.08
C PRO A 396 -47.91 -0.06 4.72
N PHE A 397 -48.64 -0.74 3.84
CA PHE A 397 -48.27 -0.78 2.42
C PHE A 397 -48.46 0.63 1.79
N PRO A 398 -47.60 1.06 0.85
CA PRO A 398 -47.79 2.33 0.14
C PRO A 398 -49.17 2.41 -0.53
N SER A 399 -50.04 3.29 -0.03
CA SER A 399 -51.37 3.49 -0.60
C SER A 399 -51.29 3.92 -2.07
N LEU A 400 -52.31 3.64 -2.89
CA LEU A 400 -52.33 4.03 -4.31
C LEU A 400 -52.07 5.53 -4.52
N ASN A 401 -52.67 6.38 -3.66
CA ASN A 401 -52.58 7.84 -3.72
C ASN A 401 -51.71 8.41 -2.58
N PHE A 402 -50.54 7.82 -2.30
CA PHE A 402 -49.67 8.34 -1.25
C PHE A 402 -49.05 9.68 -1.66
N LYS A 403 -49.24 10.70 -0.82
CA LYS A 403 -48.92 12.11 -1.13
C LYS A 403 -47.47 12.36 -1.53
N HIS A 404 -46.52 11.58 -1.01
CA HIS A 404 -45.09 11.80 -1.21
C HIS A 404 -44.44 10.79 -2.17
N ASP A 405 -45.23 9.96 -2.87
CA ASP A 405 -44.71 8.89 -3.72
C ASP A 405 -43.73 9.37 -4.79
N THR A 406 -44.10 10.44 -5.49
CA THR A 406 -43.26 11.01 -6.55
C THR A 406 -41.94 11.54 -6.01
N LYS A 407 -41.95 12.17 -4.83
CA LYS A 407 -40.73 12.68 -4.17
C LYS A 407 -39.80 11.54 -3.77
N ILE A 408 -40.34 10.47 -3.18
CA ILE A 408 -39.58 9.27 -2.80
C ILE A 408 -38.97 8.61 -4.04
N LEU A 409 -39.73 8.51 -5.13
CA LEU A 409 -39.23 7.97 -6.38
C LEU A 409 -38.08 8.82 -6.95
N VAL A 410 -38.22 10.14 -6.98
CA VAL A 410 -37.16 11.04 -7.47
C VAL A 410 -35.87 10.84 -6.68
N LEU A 411 -35.93 10.82 -5.34
CA LEU A 411 -34.75 10.57 -4.49
C LEU A 411 -34.10 9.21 -4.77
N ALA A 412 -34.92 8.17 -4.95
CA ALA A 412 -34.42 6.84 -5.31
C ALA A 412 -33.71 6.83 -6.67
N LEU A 413 -34.29 7.48 -7.69
CA LEU A 413 -33.73 7.55 -9.03
C LEU A 413 -32.44 8.39 -9.09
N GLU A 414 -32.36 9.49 -8.36
CA GLU A 414 -31.15 10.31 -8.24
C GLU A 414 -30.00 9.51 -7.63
N LYS A 415 -30.24 8.83 -6.50
CA LYS A 415 -29.26 7.94 -5.85
C LYS A 415 -28.72 6.86 -6.81
N LEU A 416 -29.57 6.30 -7.67
CA LEU A 416 -29.14 5.31 -8.68
C LEU A 416 -28.34 5.97 -9.83
N LYS A 417 -28.76 7.15 -10.30
CA LYS A 417 -28.11 7.89 -11.38
C LYS A 417 -26.68 8.33 -11.02
N GLU A 418 -26.46 8.77 -9.77
CA GLU A 418 -25.14 9.22 -9.28
C GLU A 418 -24.06 8.15 -9.44
N SER A 419 -24.42 6.87 -9.28
CA SER A 419 -23.47 5.75 -9.37
C SER A 419 -22.80 5.61 -10.75
N TYR A 420 -23.37 6.21 -11.80
CA TYR A 420 -22.88 6.13 -13.17
C TYR A 420 -22.27 7.43 -13.70
N SER A 421 -22.38 8.55 -12.98
CA SER A 421 -21.87 9.86 -13.44
C SER A 421 -20.35 9.85 -13.72
N VAL A 422 -19.59 9.00 -13.01
CA VAL A 422 -18.13 8.94 -13.07
C VAL A 422 -17.60 8.04 -14.21
N LYS A 423 -18.41 7.13 -14.75
CA LYS A 423 -17.93 6.08 -15.67
C LYS A 423 -17.96 6.56 -17.13
N GLY A 424 -16.79 6.59 -17.77
CA GLY A 424 -16.68 6.93 -19.20
C GLY A 424 -17.12 5.82 -20.17
N ARG A 425 -17.20 4.55 -19.74
CA ARG A 425 -17.68 3.42 -20.56
C ARG A 425 -18.73 2.63 -19.78
N LEU A 426 -19.89 2.43 -20.40
CA LEU A 426 -21.03 1.72 -19.82
C LEU A 426 -21.28 0.38 -20.52
N ASN A 427 -21.57 -0.65 -19.73
CA ASN A 427 -22.01 -1.96 -20.21
C ASN A 427 -23.48 -1.93 -20.64
N GLN A 428 -23.95 -2.99 -21.32
CA GLN A 428 -25.33 -3.10 -21.76
C GLN A 428 -26.34 -3.01 -20.61
N SER A 429 -26.14 -3.76 -19.52
CA SER A 429 -27.00 -3.71 -18.32
C SER A 429 -27.09 -2.31 -17.70
N GLN A 430 -25.98 -1.56 -17.71
CA GLN A 430 -25.93 -0.19 -17.18
C GLN A 430 -26.64 0.81 -18.10
N ARG A 431 -26.62 0.59 -19.42
CA ARG A 431 -27.41 1.39 -20.37
C ARG A 431 -28.89 1.14 -20.22
N GLU A 432 -29.29 -0.13 -20.04
CA GLU A 432 -30.67 -0.51 -19.74
C GLU A 432 -31.14 0.12 -18.43
N GLU A 433 -30.31 0.12 -17.38
CA GLU A 433 -30.61 0.79 -16.12
C GLU A 433 -30.84 2.30 -16.31
N LEU A 434 -29.95 3.00 -17.03
CA LEU A 434 -30.12 4.42 -17.31
C LEU A 434 -31.36 4.71 -18.19
N ALA A 435 -31.71 3.82 -19.12
CA ALA A 435 -32.91 3.94 -19.93
C ALA A 435 -34.18 3.81 -19.07
N LEU A 436 -34.22 2.83 -18.16
CA LEU A 436 -35.33 2.66 -17.22
C LEU A 436 -35.43 3.84 -16.23
N ILE A 437 -34.30 4.37 -15.76
CA ILE A 437 -34.29 5.56 -14.90
C ILE A 437 -34.87 6.76 -15.64
N LYS A 438 -34.49 6.99 -16.90
CA LYS A 438 -35.05 8.07 -17.73
C LYS A 438 -36.55 7.89 -17.93
N GLN A 439 -36.98 6.70 -18.33
CA GLN A 439 -38.41 6.38 -18.47
C GLN A 439 -39.19 6.62 -17.17
N ALA A 440 -38.57 6.33 -16.02
CA ALA A 440 -39.17 6.57 -14.71
C ALA A 440 -39.30 8.05 -14.35
N PHE A 441 -38.39 8.91 -14.84
CA PHE A 441 -38.53 10.37 -14.73
C PHE A 441 -39.61 10.92 -15.66
N ASP A 442 -39.71 10.40 -16.88
CA ASP A 442 -40.69 10.85 -17.87
C ASP A 442 -42.12 10.46 -17.47
N ASN A 443 -42.31 9.20 -17.01
CA ASN A 443 -43.60 8.63 -16.63
C ASN A 443 -43.57 8.03 -15.20
N PRO A 444 -43.61 8.88 -14.15
CA PRO A 444 -43.47 8.41 -12.77
C PRO A 444 -44.66 7.59 -12.28
N HIS A 445 -45.89 7.92 -12.69
CA HIS A 445 -47.10 7.22 -12.23
C HIS A 445 -47.17 5.77 -12.70
N GLU A 446 -46.83 5.51 -13.97
CA GLU A 446 -46.76 4.15 -14.53
C GLU A 446 -45.68 3.32 -13.80
N THR A 447 -44.52 3.93 -13.58
CA THR A 447 -43.41 3.29 -12.87
C THR A 447 -43.79 2.96 -11.43
N LEU A 448 -44.45 3.87 -10.71
CA LEU A 448 -44.95 3.62 -9.35
C LEU A 448 -45.98 2.48 -9.31
N ALA A 449 -46.89 2.43 -10.28
CA ALA A 449 -47.85 1.33 -10.38
C ALA A 449 -47.12 -0.01 -10.60
N ARG A 450 -46.10 -0.02 -11.46
CA ARG A 450 -45.25 -1.19 -11.70
C ARG A 450 -44.48 -1.62 -10.44
N ILE A 451 -43.88 -0.68 -9.70
CA ILE A 451 -43.18 -0.91 -8.44
C ILE A 451 -44.12 -1.57 -7.41
N LYS A 452 -45.29 -0.97 -7.18
CA LYS A 452 -46.28 -1.48 -6.21
C LYS A 452 -46.79 -2.88 -6.60
N ARG A 453 -47.03 -3.10 -7.90
CA ARG A 453 -47.40 -4.43 -8.42
C ARG A 453 -46.31 -5.47 -8.15
N LEU A 454 -45.04 -5.15 -8.41
CA LEU A 454 -43.93 -6.06 -8.13
C LEU A 454 -43.82 -6.38 -6.64
N MET A 455 -43.98 -5.39 -5.75
CA MET A 455 -43.96 -5.62 -4.30
C MET A 455 -45.09 -6.55 -3.84
N LEU A 456 -46.26 -6.51 -4.49
CA LEU A 456 -47.39 -7.39 -4.19
C LEU A 456 -47.20 -8.80 -4.76
N THR A 457 -46.79 -8.93 -6.02
CA THR A 457 -46.83 -10.23 -6.73
C THR A 457 -45.50 -10.96 -6.78
N GLN A 458 -44.36 -10.26 -6.78
CA GLN A 458 -43.05 -10.87 -6.98
C GLN A 458 -42.57 -11.55 -5.70
N ARG A 459 -42.33 -12.87 -5.78
CA ARG A 459 -41.77 -13.70 -4.70
C ARG A 459 -40.57 -14.53 -5.14
N ALA A 460 -40.25 -14.53 -6.43
CA ALA A 460 -39.04 -15.10 -6.99
C ALA A 460 -38.31 -13.97 -7.74
N ALA A 461 -37.08 -13.69 -7.32
CA ALA A 461 -36.23 -12.70 -7.98
C ALA A 461 -35.23 -13.40 -8.91
N LYS A 462 -34.69 -12.65 -9.87
CA LYS A 462 -33.67 -13.18 -10.79
C LYS A 462 -32.34 -13.43 -10.08
N ALA A 463 -31.48 -14.21 -10.73
CA ALA A 463 -30.14 -14.48 -10.24
C ALA A 463 -29.32 -13.18 -10.12
N VAL A 464 -28.53 -13.08 -9.05
CA VAL A 464 -27.72 -11.92 -8.69
C VAL A 464 -26.25 -12.24 -8.95
N GLY A 465 -25.57 -11.41 -9.73
CA GLY A 465 -24.13 -11.54 -9.95
C GLY A 465 -23.34 -11.13 -8.71
N ILE A 466 -22.21 -11.77 -8.43
CA ILE A 466 -21.28 -11.32 -7.37
C ILE A 466 -19.88 -11.07 -7.92
N GLU A 467 -19.33 -9.90 -7.60
CA GLU A 467 -17.93 -9.55 -7.81
C GLU A 467 -17.30 -9.10 -6.49
N PHE A 468 -15.98 -8.96 -6.45
CA PHE A 468 -15.29 -8.44 -5.28
C PHE A 468 -14.49 -7.20 -5.62
N PHE A 469 -14.68 -6.15 -4.82
CA PHE A 469 -13.84 -4.98 -4.82
C PHE A 469 -12.65 -5.17 -3.88
N ASP A 470 -11.43 -5.06 -4.42
CA ASP A 470 -10.20 -5.22 -3.64
C ASP A 470 -9.71 -3.88 -3.09
N THR A 471 -9.77 -3.72 -1.77
CA THR A 471 -9.15 -2.60 -1.04
C THR A 471 -7.68 -2.84 -0.72
N PHE A 472 -7.10 -3.93 -1.23
CA PHE A 472 -5.79 -4.53 -0.90
C PHE A 472 -5.67 -5.10 0.53
N ASN A 473 -6.44 -4.59 1.48
CA ASN A 473 -6.52 -5.13 2.84
C ASN A 473 -7.67 -6.13 3.00
N LYS A 474 -8.89 -5.72 2.64
CA LYS A 474 -10.10 -6.56 2.68
C LYS A 474 -10.75 -6.65 1.30
N LEU A 475 -11.54 -7.70 1.09
CA LEU A 475 -12.38 -7.86 -0.10
C LEU A 475 -13.82 -7.49 0.27
N ILE A 476 -14.44 -6.64 -0.53
CA ILE A 476 -15.83 -6.22 -0.32
C ILE A 476 -16.67 -6.86 -1.44
N PRO A 477 -17.70 -7.66 -1.11
CA PRO A 477 -18.58 -8.22 -2.12
C PRO A 477 -19.44 -7.11 -2.74
N CYS A 478 -19.54 -7.11 -4.07
CA CYS A 478 -20.37 -6.22 -4.86
C CYS A 478 -21.37 -7.09 -5.61
N TYR A 479 -22.65 -6.81 -5.45
CA TYR A 479 -23.71 -7.58 -6.07
C TYR A 479 -24.29 -6.83 -7.27
N ASP A 480 -24.49 -7.54 -8.37
CA ASP A 480 -25.11 -7.02 -9.59
C ASP A 480 -26.55 -7.51 -9.67
N ILE A 481 -27.49 -6.58 -9.48
CA ILE A 481 -28.93 -6.84 -9.37
C ILE A 481 -29.61 -6.34 -10.64
N GLU A 482 -30.68 -7.00 -11.06
CA GLU A 482 -31.47 -6.57 -12.21
C GLU A 482 -31.97 -5.11 -12.06
N PRO A 483 -31.83 -4.26 -13.10
CA PRO A 483 -32.18 -2.84 -13.02
C PRO A 483 -33.59 -2.52 -12.51
N MET A 484 -34.62 -3.24 -12.98
CA MET A 484 -36.00 -3.00 -12.57
C MET A 484 -36.24 -3.35 -11.09
N GLU A 485 -35.64 -4.45 -10.63
CA GLU A 485 -35.70 -4.84 -9.23
C GLU A 485 -34.94 -3.83 -8.36
N LYS A 486 -33.81 -3.31 -8.85
CA LYS A 486 -33.01 -2.29 -8.17
C LYS A 486 -33.76 -0.96 -7.98
N ILE A 487 -34.55 -0.52 -8.96
CA ILE A 487 -35.44 0.66 -8.83
C ILE A 487 -36.50 0.42 -7.75
N THR A 488 -37.09 -0.77 -7.75
CA THR A 488 -38.10 -1.17 -6.76
C THR A 488 -37.51 -1.21 -5.35
N ASP A 489 -36.34 -1.81 -5.18
CA ASP A 489 -35.61 -1.87 -3.92
C ASP A 489 -35.20 -0.48 -3.43
N ALA A 490 -34.78 0.42 -4.33
CA ALA A 490 -34.40 1.79 -3.99
C ALA A 490 -35.61 2.62 -3.54
N TYR A 491 -36.75 2.52 -4.23
CA TYR A 491 -37.98 3.17 -3.79
C TYR A 491 -38.43 2.65 -2.41
N LEU A 492 -38.39 1.32 -2.20
CA LEU A 492 -38.76 0.71 -0.93
C LEU A 492 -37.83 1.13 0.21
N ASP A 493 -36.51 1.19 -0.02
CA ASP A 493 -35.52 1.69 0.95
C ASP A 493 -35.86 3.12 1.41
N GLN A 494 -36.17 4.01 0.47
CA GLN A 494 -36.54 5.39 0.78
C GLN A 494 -37.89 5.47 1.51
N TYR A 495 -38.89 4.68 1.09
CA TYR A 495 -40.20 4.61 1.75
C TYR A 495 -40.10 4.12 3.19
N LEU A 496 -39.37 3.02 3.42
CA LEU A 496 -39.18 2.44 4.75
C LEU A 496 -38.42 3.38 5.67
N SER A 497 -37.38 4.05 5.16
CA SER A 497 -36.61 5.01 5.94
C SER A 497 -37.48 6.20 6.37
N TYR A 498 -38.30 6.74 5.45
CA TYR A 498 -39.22 7.83 5.74
C TYR A 498 -40.29 7.45 6.78
N GLU A 499 -40.97 6.32 6.61
CA GLU A 499 -42.01 5.88 7.56
C GLU A 499 -41.42 5.45 8.91
N ALA A 500 -40.22 4.88 8.93
CA ALA A 500 -39.55 4.48 10.17
C ALA A 500 -39.14 5.68 11.03
N ASP A 501 -38.63 6.75 10.43
CA ASP A 501 -38.29 7.97 11.16
C ASP A 501 -39.55 8.69 11.67
N LYS A 502 -40.57 8.82 10.82
CA LYS A 502 -41.87 9.39 11.18
C LYS A 502 -42.52 8.69 12.39
N ARG A 503 -42.33 7.37 12.50
CA ARG A 503 -42.86 6.54 13.59
C ARG A 503 -41.85 6.26 14.70
N GLN A 504 -40.66 6.86 14.63
CA GLN A 504 -39.58 6.72 15.60
C GLN A 504 -39.24 5.26 15.92
N LEU A 505 -39.14 4.42 14.88
CA LEU A 505 -38.80 2.99 15.03
C LEU A 505 -37.41 2.80 15.64
N PHE A 506 -36.44 3.61 15.19
CA PHE A 506 -35.05 3.53 15.63
C PHE A 506 -34.81 4.48 16.81
N PRO A 507 -34.37 3.96 17.98
CA PRO A 507 -33.94 4.79 19.09
C PRO A 507 -32.68 5.59 18.77
N ALA A 508 -32.44 6.67 19.53
CA ALA A 508 -31.34 7.60 19.29
C ALA A 508 -29.93 6.96 19.30
N TRP A 509 -29.73 5.82 19.96
CA TRP A 509 -28.43 5.14 20.04
C TRP A 509 -28.03 4.37 18.76
N VAL A 510 -28.97 4.16 17.83
CA VAL A 510 -28.71 3.50 16.56
C VAL A 510 -28.07 4.51 15.61
N LYS A 511 -26.84 4.23 15.17
CA LYS A 511 -26.03 5.07 14.29
C LYS A 511 -25.52 4.26 13.08
N PRO A 512 -25.26 4.89 11.93
CA PRO A 512 -25.36 6.33 11.62
C PRO A 512 -26.81 6.85 11.56
N SER A 513 -26.98 8.13 11.89
CA SER A 513 -28.25 8.86 11.80
C SER A 513 -28.05 10.12 10.96
N ASP A 514 -29.07 10.55 10.23
CA ASP A 514 -28.96 11.68 9.29
C ASP A 514 -28.71 13.03 9.98
N LEU A 515 -29.02 13.14 11.27
CA LEU A 515 -28.84 14.35 12.07
C LEU A 515 -27.37 14.75 12.28
N GLU A 516 -26.43 13.80 12.19
CA GLU A 516 -25.05 14.01 12.68
C GLU A 516 -24.00 13.36 11.79
N PRO A 517 -22.96 14.11 11.36
CA PRO A 517 -21.80 13.51 10.73
C PRO A 517 -21.00 12.70 11.76
N ALA A 518 -20.22 11.73 11.28
CA ALA A 518 -19.51 10.79 12.14
C ALA A 518 -18.54 11.46 13.14
N LEU A 519 -17.89 12.58 12.77
CA LEU A 519 -17.03 13.33 13.70
C LEU A 519 -17.81 14.01 14.83
N LEU A 520 -19.00 14.53 14.53
CA LEU A 520 -19.86 15.14 15.54
C LEU A 520 -20.36 14.09 16.54
N LEU A 521 -20.63 12.86 16.09
CA LEU A 521 -20.97 11.74 16.97
C LEU A 521 -19.84 11.46 17.98
N VAL A 522 -18.58 11.44 17.53
CA VAL A 522 -17.42 11.26 18.44
C VAL A 522 -17.35 12.39 19.46
N TYR A 523 -17.58 13.63 19.04
CA TYR A 523 -17.62 14.77 19.95
C TYR A 523 -18.77 14.66 20.97
N LYS A 524 -19.98 14.32 20.52
CA LYS A 524 -21.13 14.08 21.40
C LYS A 524 -20.89 12.93 22.36
N TRP A 525 -20.20 11.86 21.95
CA TRP A 525 -19.80 10.76 22.84
C TRP A 525 -18.83 11.25 23.92
N CYS A 526 -17.82 12.04 23.55
CA CYS A 526 -16.89 12.64 24.53
C CYS A 526 -17.62 13.55 25.53
N ASN A 527 -18.52 14.41 25.02
CA ASN A 527 -19.29 15.31 25.86
C ASN A 527 -20.30 14.55 26.74
N GLY A 528 -20.91 13.49 26.20
CA GLY A 528 -21.80 12.59 26.94
C GLY A 528 -21.09 11.96 28.13
N ILE A 529 -19.90 11.38 27.92
CA ILE A 529 -19.08 10.83 29.03
C ILE A 529 -18.76 11.91 30.07
N ASN A 530 -18.39 13.11 29.61
CA ASN A 530 -17.97 14.19 30.50
C ASN A 530 -19.11 14.75 31.36
N ASN A 531 -20.35 14.69 30.88
CA ASN A 531 -21.54 15.22 31.55
C ASN A 531 -22.28 14.17 32.41
N LEU A 532 -21.78 12.94 32.52
CA LEU A 532 -22.33 11.95 33.45
C LEU A 532 -22.09 12.39 34.90
N ASP A 533 -23.01 12.03 35.78
CA ASP A 533 -22.88 12.34 37.20
C ASP A 533 -21.71 11.57 37.83
N GLY A 534 -20.85 12.29 38.56
CA GLY A 534 -19.66 11.72 39.17
C GLY A 534 -18.67 11.03 38.21
N ALA A 535 -18.72 11.31 36.89
CA ALA A 535 -18.00 10.53 35.87
C ALA A 535 -16.51 10.29 36.17
N TRP A 536 -15.82 11.30 36.69
CA TRP A 536 -14.36 11.28 36.89
C TRP A 536 -13.95 10.97 38.33
N ASP A 537 -14.91 10.90 39.26
CA ASP A 537 -14.63 10.56 40.65
C ASP A 537 -14.23 9.09 40.76
N THR A 538 -13.28 8.81 41.64
CA THR A 538 -12.72 7.48 41.92
C THR A 538 -12.31 7.35 43.40
N SER A 539 -12.67 8.33 44.23
CA SER A 539 -12.31 8.39 45.65
C SER A 539 -12.77 7.15 46.41
N GLU A 540 -13.99 6.69 46.12
CA GLU A 540 -14.62 5.51 46.72
C GLU A 540 -14.33 4.20 45.97
N GLY A 541 -13.30 4.17 45.10
CA GLY A 541 -12.94 2.98 44.34
C GLY A 541 -13.84 2.68 43.14
N GLN A 542 -14.61 3.67 42.69
CA GLN A 542 -15.45 3.58 41.49
C GLN A 542 -14.61 3.43 40.22
N CYS A 543 -15.15 2.70 39.24
CA CYS A 543 -14.47 2.43 37.97
C CYS A 543 -15.39 2.70 36.77
N ASN A 544 -14.84 3.33 35.72
CA ASN A 544 -15.51 3.37 34.42
C ASN A 544 -14.90 2.33 33.50
N VAL A 545 -15.74 1.58 32.79
CA VAL A 545 -15.26 0.66 31.77
C VAL A 545 -15.92 0.96 30.44
N LEU A 546 -15.09 1.21 29.44
CA LEU A 546 -15.52 1.39 28.07
C LEU A 546 -15.19 0.13 27.28
N MET A 547 -16.25 -0.53 26.79
CA MET A 547 -16.14 -1.68 25.90
C MET A 547 -16.45 -1.23 24.47
N GLU A 548 -15.48 -1.39 23.58
CA GLU A 548 -15.64 -1.30 22.14
C GLU A 548 -15.57 -2.70 21.56
N THR A 549 -16.56 -3.09 20.77
CA THR A 549 -16.52 -4.38 20.08
C THR A 549 -17.18 -4.34 18.71
N THR A 550 -16.87 -5.32 17.87
CA THR A 550 -17.57 -5.62 16.63
C THR A 550 -18.49 -6.84 16.82
N LEU A 551 -19.68 -6.79 16.22
CA LEU A 551 -20.56 -7.94 16.13
C LEU A 551 -20.10 -8.83 14.97
N SER A 552 -19.56 -10.01 15.27
CA SER A 552 -18.99 -10.88 14.26
C SER A 552 -20.08 -11.60 13.45
N ARG A 553 -19.92 -11.59 12.12
CA ARG A 553 -20.69 -12.41 11.15
C ARG A 553 -22.21 -12.24 11.21
N VAL A 554 -22.72 -11.07 11.64
CA VAL A 554 -24.18 -10.82 11.70
C VAL A 554 -24.83 -11.04 10.34
N TYR A 555 -24.29 -10.46 9.27
CA TYR A 555 -24.83 -10.62 7.91
C TYR A 555 -24.93 -12.09 7.47
N GLU A 556 -23.98 -12.94 7.86
CA GLU A 556 -23.96 -14.35 7.45
C GLU A 556 -24.92 -15.19 8.29
N LYS A 557 -25.26 -14.73 9.50
CA LYS A 557 -25.99 -15.51 10.50
C LYS A 557 -27.50 -15.23 10.60
N ILE A 558 -28.01 -14.28 9.82
CA ILE A 558 -29.44 -13.94 9.82
C ILE A 558 -30.24 -15.09 9.20
N ASP A 559 -31.10 -15.71 10.01
CA ASP A 559 -32.10 -16.68 9.55
C ASP A 559 -33.29 -15.95 8.91
N LEU A 560 -33.56 -16.26 7.64
CA LEU A 560 -34.63 -15.64 6.86
C LEU A 560 -36.03 -15.98 7.41
N THR A 561 -36.20 -17.13 8.06
CA THR A 561 -37.51 -17.54 8.62
C THR A 561 -37.86 -16.72 9.85
N LEU A 562 -36.89 -16.51 10.75
CA LEU A 562 -37.03 -15.63 11.91
C LEU A 562 -37.15 -14.17 11.47
N LEU A 563 -36.30 -13.74 10.51
CA LEU A 563 -36.35 -12.38 9.97
C LEU A 563 -37.74 -12.04 9.42
N LYS A 564 -38.38 -12.97 8.69
CA LYS A 564 -39.74 -12.79 8.18
C LYS A 564 -40.75 -12.50 9.28
N ARG A 565 -40.69 -13.24 10.39
CA ARG A 565 -41.59 -13.05 11.55
C ARG A 565 -41.32 -11.70 12.22
N LEU A 566 -40.05 -11.34 12.41
CA LEU A 566 -39.65 -10.08 13.01
C LEU A 566 -40.03 -8.87 12.15
N LEU A 567 -39.92 -8.95 10.82
CA LEU A 567 -40.32 -7.87 9.92
C LEU A 567 -41.84 -7.66 9.95
N ARG A 568 -42.63 -8.73 10.06
CA ARG A 568 -44.10 -8.63 10.17
C ARG A 568 -44.58 -7.86 11.40
N LEU A 569 -43.75 -7.70 12.43
CA LEU A 569 -44.08 -6.87 13.59
C LEU A 569 -44.04 -5.36 13.25
N ILE A 570 -43.18 -4.96 12.32
CA ILE A 570 -42.93 -3.54 12.03
C ILE A 570 -43.54 -3.05 10.72
N MET A 571 -43.94 -3.94 9.81
CA MET A 571 -44.46 -3.56 8.49
C MET A 571 -45.52 -4.53 7.99
N ASP A 572 -46.23 -4.11 6.94
CA ASP A 572 -47.21 -4.97 6.26
C ASP A 572 -46.60 -6.31 5.81
N HIS A 573 -47.42 -7.36 5.88
CA HIS A 573 -47.05 -8.72 5.55
C HIS A 573 -46.51 -8.89 4.12
N ASN A 574 -46.98 -8.11 3.14
CA ASN A 574 -46.47 -8.19 1.77
C ASN A 574 -45.06 -7.61 1.64
N LEU A 575 -44.77 -6.52 2.35
CA LEU A 575 -43.42 -5.94 2.40
C LEU A 575 -42.43 -6.90 3.05
N ALA A 576 -42.81 -7.48 4.19
CA ALA A 576 -41.99 -8.47 4.89
C ALA A 576 -41.74 -9.71 4.01
N ASN A 577 -42.75 -10.18 3.28
CA ASN A 577 -42.62 -11.28 2.33
C ASN A 577 -41.67 -10.93 1.18
N TYR A 578 -41.81 -9.74 0.59
CA TYR A 578 -40.95 -9.25 -0.50
C TYR A 578 -39.48 -9.22 -0.07
N ILE A 579 -39.17 -8.54 1.04
CA ILE A 579 -37.80 -8.42 1.59
C ILE A 579 -37.18 -9.78 1.88
N THR A 580 -37.95 -10.69 2.49
CA THR A 580 -37.44 -12.03 2.81
C THR A 580 -37.16 -12.83 1.54
N SER A 581 -38.10 -12.83 0.59
CA SER A 581 -37.92 -13.53 -0.69
C SER A 581 -36.77 -12.96 -1.52
N LYS A 582 -36.51 -11.66 -1.41
CA LYS A 582 -35.44 -10.97 -2.14
C LYS A 582 -34.04 -11.38 -1.67
N ASN A 583 -33.90 -11.85 -0.43
CA ASN A 583 -32.64 -12.40 0.07
C ASN A 583 -32.43 -13.86 -0.34
N ASN A 584 -33.50 -14.59 -0.66
CA ASN A 584 -33.46 -15.97 -1.12
C ASN A 584 -33.34 -16.03 -2.66
N VAL A 585 -32.17 -15.67 -3.17
CA VAL A 585 -31.87 -15.62 -4.61
C VAL A 585 -30.66 -16.50 -4.95
N SER A 586 -30.59 -16.89 -6.22
CA SER A 586 -29.40 -17.54 -6.77
C SER A 586 -28.28 -16.52 -6.95
N ILE A 587 -27.13 -16.76 -6.33
CA ILE A 587 -25.91 -15.95 -6.46
C ILE A 587 -24.98 -16.63 -7.46
N VAL A 588 -24.64 -15.89 -8.52
CA VAL A 588 -23.87 -16.41 -9.66
C VAL A 588 -22.53 -15.70 -9.79
N PHE A 589 -21.48 -16.49 -9.99
CA PHE A 589 -20.17 -16.01 -10.41
C PHE A 589 -19.57 -16.97 -11.44
N LYS A 590 -19.59 -16.58 -12.71
CA LYS A 590 -19.12 -17.42 -13.82
C LYS A 590 -19.82 -18.78 -13.79
N ASP A 591 -19.05 -19.85 -13.58
CA ASP A 591 -19.53 -21.25 -13.56
C ASP A 591 -20.02 -21.69 -12.17
N MET A 592 -20.01 -20.82 -11.16
CA MET A 592 -20.46 -21.11 -9.80
C MET A 592 -21.83 -20.51 -9.53
N GLU A 593 -22.73 -21.31 -8.97
CA GLU A 593 -24.09 -20.92 -8.63
C GLU A 593 -24.48 -21.53 -7.28
N HIS A 594 -25.21 -20.78 -6.45
CA HIS A 594 -25.84 -21.30 -5.23
C HIS A 594 -27.01 -20.43 -4.80
N ILE A 595 -27.97 -21.02 -4.10
CA ILE A 595 -29.13 -20.32 -3.54
C ILE A 595 -28.78 -19.82 -2.14
N ASN A 596 -28.99 -18.54 -1.87
CA ASN A 596 -28.76 -17.96 -0.54
C ASN A 596 -29.96 -18.24 0.40
N THR A 597 -29.92 -19.37 1.08
CA THR A 597 -30.97 -19.75 2.04
C THR A 597 -30.76 -19.18 3.44
N TYR A 598 -29.50 -18.87 3.80
CA TYR A 598 -29.10 -18.40 5.12
C TYR A 598 -28.17 -17.20 5.02
N GLY A 599 -28.51 -16.10 5.69
CA GLY A 599 -27.77 -14.85 5.64
C GLY A 599 -28.39 -13.77 4.74
N LEU A 600 -27.96 -12.53 4.95
CA LEU A 600 -28.46 -11.32 4.31
C LEU A 600 -27.51 -10.88 3.17
N ILE A 601 -28.09 -10.54 2.02
CA ILE A 601 -27.33 -9.99 0.88
C ILE A 601 -27.08 -8.51 1.09
N ARG A 602 -25.80 -8.12 1.25
CA ARG A 602 -25.39 -6.74 1.56
C ARG A 602 -25.55 -5.76 0.39
N GLY A 603 -25.73 -6.26 -0.84
CA GLY A 603 -25.83 -5.43 -2.04
C GLY A 603 -27.24 -4.94 -2.36
N LEU A 604 -28.27 -5.47 -1.70
CA LEU A 604 -29.63 -4.97 -1.83
C LEU A 604 -29.72 -3.57 -1.22
N GLN A 605 -30.45 -2.64 -1.84
CA GLN A 605 -30.61 -1.28 -1.30
C GLN A 605 -31.22 -1.31 0.11
N LEU A 606 -32.24 -2.16 0.28
CA LEU A 606 -32.96 -2.43 1.52
C LEU A 606 -32.16 -3.18 2.61
N SER A 607 -30.94 -3.67 2.30
CA SER A 607 -30.13 -4.41 3.28
C SER A 607 -29.70 -3.54 4.47
N ALA A 608 -29.51 -2.24 4.27
CA ALA A 608 -29.14 -1.30 5.32
C ALA A 608 -30.24 -1.20 6.38
N PHE A 609 -31.49 -1.00 5.95
CA PHE A 609 -32.65 -0.92 6.84
C PHE A 609 -32.83 -2.23 7.64
N VAL A 610 -32.81 -3.38 6.95
CA VAL A 610 -32.97 -4.70 7.58
C VAL A 610 -31.88 -4.94 8.62
N PHE A 611 -30.63 -4.58 8.31
CA PHE A 611 -29.53 -4.74 9.23
C PHE A 611 -29.66 -3.85 10.46
N GLN A 612 -30.10 -2.60 10.30
CA GLN A 612 -30.29 -1.70 11.44
C GLN A 612 -31.42 -2.18 12.36
N TYR A 613 -32.51 -2.72 11.81
CA TYR A 613 -33.59 -3.31 12.59
C TYR A 613 -33.16 -4.58 13.30
N TYR A 614 -32.45 -5.49 12.60
CA TYR A 614 -31.91 -6.68 13.25
C TYR A 614 -30.88 -6.33 14.34
N GLY A 615 -30.07 -5.30 14.09
CA GLY A 615 -29.15 -4.73 15.09
C GLY A 615 -29.87 -4.16 16.31
N LEU A 616 -31.04 -3.52 16.14
CA LEU A 616 -31.86 -3.07 17.26
C LEU A 616 -32.30 -4.24 18.15
N ILE A 617 -32.67 -5.37 17.57
CA ILE A 617 -33.02 -6.57 18.32
C ILE A 617 -31.82 -7.08 19.14
N LEU A 618 -30.62 -7.07 18.54
CA LEU A 618 -29.39 -7.40 19.27
C LEU A 618 -29.10 -6.39 20.39
N ASP A 619 -29.37 -5.10 20.17
CA ASP A 619 -29.22 -4.07 21.20
C ASP A 619 -30.13 -4.35 22.40
N LEU A 620 -31.38 -4.78 22.15
CA LEU A 620 -32.34 -5.13 23.21
C LEU A 620 -31.89 -6.34 24.02
N LEU A 621 -31.23 -7.33 23.39
CA LEU A 621 -30.66 -8.48 24.10
C LEU A 621 -29.46 -8.09 24.97
N ILE A 622 -28.68 -7.09 24.56
CA ILE A 622 -27.52 -6.60 25.31
C ILE A 622 -27.95 -5.70 26.47
N LEU A 623 -28.87 -4.76 26.24
CA LEU A 623 -29.30 -3.79 27.24
C LEU A 623 -30.37 -4.35 28.19
N GLY A 624 -31.22 -5.24 27.70
CA GLY A 624 -32.48 -5.60 28.35
C GLY A 624 -33.56 -4.52 28.17
N LEU A 625 -34.82 -4.92 28.25
CA LEU A 625 -35.98 -4.04 27.99
C LEU A 625 -36.06 -2.86 28.97
N GLN A 626 -35.75 -3.10 30.24
CA GLN A 626 -35.81 -2.05 31.27
C GLN A 626 -34.78 -0.96 31.01
N ARG A 627 -33.52 -1.29 30.75
CA ARG A 627 -32.50 -0.26 30.47
C ARG A 627 -32.72 0.41 29.13
N ALA A 628 -33.09 -0.35 28.10
CA ALA A 628 -33.40 0.21 26.78
C ALA A 628 -34.54 1.24 26.84
N SER A 629 -35.58 1.00 27.64
CA SER A 629 -36.71 1.94 27.80
C SER A 629 -36.32 3.21 28.57
N GLN A 630 -35.48 3.10 29.61
CA GLN A 630 -34.93 4.25 30.32
C GLN A 630 -34.07 5.13 29.39
N MET A 631 -33.25 4.52 28.54
CA MET A 631 -32.39 5.24 27.58
C MET A 631 -33.18 5.89 26.45
N ALA A 632 -34.25 5.25 25.96
CA ALA A 632 -35.09 5.79 24.90
C ALA A 632 -36.05 6.88 25.41
N GLY A 633 -36.27 6.97 26.73
CA GLY A 633 -37.27 7.85 27.33
C GLY A 633 -38.70 7.38 27.08
N PRO A 634 -39.71 8.11 27.57
CA PRO A 634 -41.11 7.80 27.29
C PRO A 634 -41.45 7.96 25.78
N PRO A 635 -42.41 7.21 25.22
CA PRO A 635 -42.74 7.30 23.79
C PRO A 635 -43.30 8.65 23.35
N ALA A 636 -43.95 9.38 24.26
CA ALA A 636 -44.51 10.70 23.96
C ALA A 636 -43.43 11.79 23.80
N VAL A 637 -42.33 11.67 24.55
CA VAL A 637 -41.19 12.59 24.51
C VAL A 637 -39.91 11.75 24.59
N PRO A 638 -39.42 11.23 23.46
CA PRO A 638 -38.21 10.42 23.44
C PRO A 638 -37.00 11.25 23.84
N ASN A 639 -36.03 10.62 24.50
CA ASN A 639 -34.80 11.28 24.91
C ASN A 639 -33.89 11.52 23.70
N GLY A 640 -33.10 12.59 23.76
CA GLY A 640 -31.96 12.77 22.85
C GLY A 640 -30.82 11.79 23.13
N LEU A 641 -29.83 11.75 22.24
CA LEU A 641 -28.63 10.92 22.42
C LEU A 641 -27.87 11.33 23.71
N PHE A 642 -27.61 10.36 24.58
CA PHE A 642 -26.94 10.52 25.90
C PHE A 642 -27.72 11.38 26.90
N GLN A 643 -29.03 11.45 26.77
CA GLN A 643 -29.89 12.14 27.73
C GLN A 643 -30.75 11.12 28.48
N PHE A 644 -30.91 11.37 29.77
CA PHE A 644 -31.84 10.66 30.65
C PHE A 644 -32.91 11.63 31.14
N LYS A 645 -34.00 11.08 31.69
CA LYS A 645 -35.07 11.90 32.29
C LYS A 645 -34.57 12.63 33.55
N ASP A 646 -33.73 11.96 34.33
CA ASP A 646 -33.26 12.39 35.64
C ASP A 646 -31.97 11.65 36.00
N VAL A 647 -31.19 12.22 36.92
CA VAL A 647 -29.90 11.64 37.35
C VAL A 647 -30.09 10.30 38.07
N ALA A 648 -31.22 10.10 38.77
CA ALA A 648 -31.48 8.83 39.45
C ALA A 648 -31.70 7.68 38.45
N THR A 649 -32.41 7.91 37.33
CA THR A 649 -32.53 6.89 36.27
C THR A 649 -31.21 6.65 35.54
N GLU A 650 -30.36 7.66 35.39
CA GLU A 650 -29.00 7.48 34.90
C GLU A 650 -28.21 6.54 35.82
N ALA A 651 -28.27 6.78 37.14
CA ALA A 651 -27.52 6.07 38.16
C ALA A 651 -28.02 4.66 38.50
N ALA A 652 -29.29 4.35 38.23
CA ALA A 652 -29.93 3.09 38.60
C ALA A 652 -29.33 1.82 37.95
N HIS A 653 -28.48 1.92 36.94
CA HIS A 653 -27.89 0.77 36.27
C HIS A 653 -26.43 1.03 35.86
N PRO A 654 -25.54 0.02 35.87
CA PRO A 654 -24.14 0.21 35.53
C PRO A 654 -23.91 0.73 34.10
N ILE A 655 -24.69 0.27 33.12
CA ILE A 655 -24.61 0.76 31.72
C ILE A 655 -25.09 2.22 31.65
N ARG A 656 -24.19 3.17 31.46
CA ARG A 656 -24.51 4.61 31.36
C ARG A 656 -24.75 5.07 29.93
N LEU A 657 -23.85 4.74 29.02
CA LEU A 657 -23.95 5.14 27.61
C LEU A 657 -23.88 3.92 26.70
N TYR A 658 -24.64 3.95 25.61
CA TYR A 658 -24.68 2.92 24.59
C TYR A 658 -24.79 3.59 23.22
N THR A 659 -23.97 3.16 22.27
CA THR A 659 -24.19 3.42 20.85
C THR A 659 -23.83 2.22 20.02
N ARG A 660 -24.55 2.04 18.91
CA ARG A 660 -24.18 1.09 17.88
C ARG A 660 -23.95 1.84 16.57
N PHE A 661 -22.73 1.77 16.04
CA PHE A 661 -22.37 2.27 14.73
C PHE A 661 -22.31 1.11 13.74
N VAL A 662 -23.41 0.87 13.03
CA VAL A 662 -23.61 -0.30 12.16
C VAL A 662 -23.40 -1.61 12.93
N ASP A 663 -22.23 -2.23 12.81
CA ASP A 663 -21.83 -3.50 13.44
C ASP A 663 -20.93 -3.30 14.67
N ARG A 664 -20.50 -2.06 14.95
CA ARG A 664 -19.67 -1.72 16.11
C ARG A 664 -20.52 -1.25 17.27
N ILE A 665 -20.21 -1.74 18.46
CA ILE A 665 -20.89 -1.35 19.70
C ILE A 665 -19.91 -0.66 20.62
N HIS A 666 -20.37 0.43 21.24
CA HIS A 666 -19.66 1.15 22.29
C HIS A 666 -20.55 1.20 23.53
N ILE A 667 -20.09 0.63 24.63
CA ILE A 667 -20.80 0.57 25.91
C ILE A 667 -19.92 1.20 26.97
N LEU A 668 -20.45 2.19 27.70
CA LEU A 668 -19.81 2.73 28.90
C LEU A 668 -20.54 2.21 30.13
N HIS A 669 -19.78 1.57 31.01
CA HIS A 669 -20.21 1.16 32.34
C HIS A 669 -19.60 2.07 33.41
N ARG A 670 -20.38 2.37 34.44
CA ARG A 670 -19.94 2.95 35.71
C ARG A 670 -20.27 1.94 36.80
N PHE A 671 -19.25 1.49 37.52
CA PHE A 671 -19.40 0.55 38.63
C PHE A 671 -18.96 1.18 39.93
N ASP A 672 -19.70 0.87 40.98
CA ASP A 672 -19.24 1.05 42.35
C ASP A 672 -18.27 -0.06 42.74
N ALA A 673 -17.53 0.14 43.84
CA ALA A 673 -16.47 -0.78 44.25
C ALA A 673 -17.00 -2.20 44.55
N ASP A 674 -18.21 -2.31 45.09
CA ASP A 674 -18.84 -3.59 45.43
C ASP A 674 -19.38 -4.30 44.20
N GLU A 675 -20.03 -3.58 43.28
CA GLU A 675 -20.52 -4.13 42.02
C GLU A 675 -19.36 -4.66 41.15
N ALA A 676 -18.27 -3.90 41.06
CA ALA A 676 -17.07 -4.33 40.33
C ALA A 676 -16.48 -5.60 40.95
N ARG A 677 -16.42 -5.69 42.28
CA ARG A 677 -15.88 -6.86 43.00
C ARG A 677 -16.74 -8.11 42.78
N ASP A 678 -18.05 -7.97 42.92
CA ASP A 678 -19.01 -9.07 42.69
C ASP A 678 -18.93 -9.58 41.24
N LEU A 679 -18.91 -8.67 40.25
CA LEU A 679 -18.80 -9.05 38.84
C LEU A 679 -17.49 -9.81 38.54
N ILE A 680 -16.37 -9.35 39.09
CA ILE A 680 -15.07 -10.05 38.98
C ILE A 680 -15.14 -11.42 39.64
N GLN A 681 -15.76 -11.52 40.83
CA GLN A 681 -15.88 -12.78 41.55
C GLN A 681 -16.70 -13.81 40.78
N ARG A 682 -17.82 -13.41 40.17
CA ARG A 682 -18.64 -14.27 39.28
C ARG A 682 -17.87 -14.70 38.04
N TYR A 683 -17.05 -13.81 37.47
CA TYR A 683 -16.22 -14.16 36.32
C TYR A 683 -15.12 -15.18 36.68
N LEU A 684 -14.44 -14.97 37.81
CA LEU A 684 -13.35 -15.85 38.26
C LEU A 684 -13.84 -17.19 38.82
N SER A 685 -15.07 -17.26 39.34
CA SER A 685 -15.68 -18.53 39.73
C SER A 685 -15.98 -19.40 38.51
N ALA A 686 -16.44 -18.79 37.41
CA ALA A 686 -16.66 -19.49 36.15
C ALA A 686 -15.36 -19.76 35.37
N ASN A 687 -14.36 -18.89 35.48
CA ASN A 687 -13.07 -18.96 34.77
C ASN A 687 -11.91 -18.70 35.75
N PRO A 688 -11.47 -19.71 36.51
CA PRO A 688 -10.41 -19.52 37.49
C PRO A 688 -9.04 -19.23 36.82
N ASP A 689 -8.34 -18.20 37.30
CA ASP A 689 -6.99 -17.82 36.83
C ASP A 689 -5.98 -17.80 37.98
N PRO A 690 -5.42 -18.97 38.37
CA PRO A 690 -4.44 -19.06 39.46
C PRO A 690 -3.07 -18.45 39.09
N ASN A 691 -2.73 -18.40 37.80
CA ASN A 691 -1.40 -18.01 37.31
C ASN A 691 -1.31 -16.53 36.88
N ASN A 692 -2.36 -15.73 37.10
CA ASN A 692 -2.48 -14.36 36.58
C ASN A 692 -2.27 -14.28 35.05
N SER A 693 -2.68 -15.31 34.32
CA SER A 693 -2.58 -15.39 32.87
C SER A 693 -3.49 -14.38 32.16
N ASN A 694 -4.50 -13.84 32.85
CA ASN A 694 -5.43 -12.85 32.31
C ASN A 694 -4.75 -11.56 31.81
N LEU A 695 -3.56 -11.22 32.33
CA LEU A 695 -2.77 -10.09 31.85
C LEU A 695 -2.16 -10.35 30.46
N ILE A 696 -1.91 -11.62 30.12
CA ILE A 696 -1.34 -12.03 28.84
C ILE A 696 -2.45 -11.97 27.79
N GLY A 697 -2.17 -11.31 26.66
CA GLY A 697 -3.15 -11.18 25.57
C GLY A 697 -4.28 -10.17 25.83
N TYR A 698 -4.13 -9.25 26.79
CA TYR A 698 -5.04 -8.11 26.92
C TYR A 698 -4.76 -7.07 25.83
N ASN A 699 -5.76 -6.74 25.02
CA ASN A 699 -5.63 -5.79 23.91
C ASN A 699 -5.43 -4.36 24.44
N ASN A 700 -4.49 -3.62 23.84
CA ASN A 700 -4.20 -2.23 24.25
C ASN A 700 -3.76 -1.38 23.05
N ARG A 701 -4.00 -0.07 23.13
CA ARG A 701 -3.79 0.89 22.04
C ARG A 701 -2.32 1.28 21.89
N ARG A 702 -1.63 0.57 21.00
CA ARG A 702 -0.19 0.80 20.68
C ARG A 702 0.10 2.11 19.93
N CYS A 703 -0.94 2.83 19.50
CA CYS A 703 -0.83 4.15 18.88
C CYS A 703 -0.41 5.24 19.88
N TRP A 704 -0.79 5.12 21.15
CA TRP A 704 -0.44 6.07 22.21
C TRP A 704 0.93 5.73 22.83
N PRO A 705 1.66 6.69 23.42
CA PRO A 705 2.85 6.41 24.23
C PRO A 705 2.51 5.52 25.44
N ARG A 706 3.49 4.81 26.01
CA ARG A 706 3.26 3.86 27.11
C ARG A 706 2.55 4.50 28.32
N ASP A 707 2.85 5.75 28.65
CA ASP A 707 2.28 6.42 29.83
C ASP A 707 0.84 6.86 29.63
N CYS A 708 0.43 7.08 28.37
CA CYS A 708 -0.95 7.41 28.02
C CYS A 708 -1.83 6.18 27.81
N ARG A 709 -1.26 4.97 27.76
CA ARG A 709 -2.02 3.73 27.61
C ARG A 709 -2.66 3.33 28.93
N MET A 710 -3.67 2.48 28.84
CA MET A 710 -4.16 1.76 30.02
C MET A 710 -3.03 0.91 30.60
N ARG A 711 -2.77 1.08 31.89
CA ARG A 711 -1.88 0.27 32.71
C ARG A 711 -2.59 -1.05 33.04
N LEU A 712 -1.84 -2.15 32.94
CA LEU A 712 -2.38 -3.48 33.15
C LEU A 712 -2.27 -3.86 34.64
N VAL A 713 -3.30 -3.50 35.41
CA VAL A 713 -3.46 -3.87 36.82
C VAL A 713 -4.40 -5.08 36.91
N LYS A 714 -4.15 -6.01 37.83
CA LYS A 714 -4.94 -7.25 37.96
C LYS A 714 -6.45 -6.99 38.11
N HIS A 715 -6.83 -6.04 38.97
CA HIS A 715 -8.23 -5.66 39.18
C HIS A 715 -8.89 -5.21 37.86
N ASP A 716 -8.31 -4.20 37.20
CA ASP A 716 -8.84 -3.61 35.97
C ASP A 716 -8.88 -4.59 34.79
N VAL A 717 -7.87 -5.44 34.66
CA VAL A 717 -7.82 -6.48 33.62
C VAL A 717 -8.94 -7.50 33.83
N ASN A 718 -9.12 -7.96 35.07
CA ASN A 718 -10.19 -8.90 35.40
C ASN A 718 -11.57 -8.26 35.22
N LEU A 719 -11.75 -6.99 35.60
CA LEU A 719 -12.99 -6.26 35.38
C LEU A 719 -13.34 -6.15 33.89
N GLY A 720 -12.36 -5.76 33.05
CA GLY A 720 -12.56 -5.67 31.61
C GLY A 720 -12.90 -7.02 30.95
N ARG A 721 -12.30 -8.13 31.42
CA ARG A 721 -12.64 -9.48 30.96
C ARG A 721 -14.01 -9.95 31.46
N ALA A 722 -14.37 -9.60 32.70
CA ALA A 722 -15.66 -9.94 33.29
C ALA A 722 -16.81 -9.27 32.54
N ILE A 723 -16.67 -7.99 32.18
CA ILE A 723 -17.67 -7.26 31.39
C ILE A 723 -17.82 -7.87 29.99
N PHE A 724 -16.71 -8.15 29.33
CA PHE A 724 -16.74 -8.85 28.05
C PHE A 724 -17.45 -10.20 28.15
N TRP A 725 -17.18 -10.97 29.21
CA TRP A 725 -17.83 -12.25 29.45
C TRP A 725 -19.34 -12.10 29.64
N THR A 726 -19.79 -11.11 30.41
CA THR A 726 -21.22 -10.83 30.61
C THR A 726 -21.91 -10.43 29.30
N VAL A 727 -21.35 -9.48 28.55
CA VAL A 727 -21.92 -9.02 27.27
C VAL A 727 -21.87 -10.13 26.21
N LYS A 728 -20.86 -11.01 26.25
CA LYS A 728 -20.79 -12.16 25.36
C LYS A 728 -21.85 -13.21 25.66
N ASN A 729 -22.20 -13.38 26.93
CA ASN A 729 -23.19 -14.36 27.36
C ASN A 729 -24.63 -13.88 27.18
N SER A 730 -24.88 -12.57 27.06
CA SER A 730 -26.22 -12.06 26.75
C SER A 730 -26.65 -12.34 25.30
N LEU A 731 -25.71 -12.70 24.41
CA LEU A 731 -25.99 -12.98 23.01
C LEU A 731 -25.93 -14.48 22.69
N PRO A 732 -27.01 -15.06 22.14
CA PRO A 732 -26.98 -16.40 21.59
C PRO A 732 -25.99 -16.51 20.43
N ARG A 733 -25.09 -17.49 20.49
CA ARG A 733 -24.05 -17.73 19.46
C ARG A 733 -24.63 -17.99 18.06
N SER A 734 -25.90 -18.40 17.98
CA SER A 734 -26.64 -18.65 16.74
C SER A 734 -26.93 -17.36 15.97
N LEU A 735 -27.16 -16.22 16.64
CA LEU A 735 -27.40 -14.92 16.01
C LEU A 735 -26.09 -14.23 15.62
N THR A 736 -25.19 -14.09 16.58
CA THR A 736 -23.91 -13.41 16.42
C THR A 736 -22.96 -13.86 17.52
N THR A 737 -21.69 -13.46 17.42
CA THR A 737 -20.72 -13.67 18.49
C THR A 737 -19.84 -12.45 18.62
N ILE A 738 -19.23 -12.33 19.79
CA ILE A 738 -18.24 -11.31 20.10
C ILE A 738 -16.91 -12.02 20.35
N GLU A 739 -15.88 -11.65 19.60
CA GLU A 739 -14.52 -12.20 19.70
C GLU A 739 -13.60 -11.24 20.47
N TRP A 740 -12.77 -11.77 21.37
CA TRP A 740 -11.89 -10.95 22.20
C TRP A 740 -10.82 -10.22 21.37
N ASP A 741 -10.34 -10.83 20.29
CA ASP A 741 -9.30 -10.27 19.41
C ASP A 741 -9.74 -8.95 18.75
N ASP A 742 -11.03 -8.82 18.44
CA ASP A 742 -11.64 -7.61 17.88
C ASP A 742 -12.21 -6.67 18.96
N THR A 743 -12.29 -7.12 20.20
CA THR A 743 -12.81 -6.36 21.34
C THR A 743 -11.69 -5.57 22.02
N LEU A 744 -12.05 -4.40 22.52
CA LEU A 744 -11.23 -3.59 23.39
C LEU A 744 -12.03 -3.12 24.59
N CYS A 745 -11.65 -3.61 25.78
CA CYS A 745 -12.13 -3.10 27.05
C CYS A 745 -11.06 -2.18 27.65
N LEU A 746 -11.47 -1.01 28.13
CA LEU A 746 -10.57 -0.02 28.71
C LEU A 746 -11.18 0.51 30.00
N VAL A 747 -10.39 0.44 31.07
CA VAL A 747 -10.83 0.78 32.42
C VAL A 747 -10.17 2.09 32.86
N TYR A 748 -10.98 3.05 33.31
CA TYR A 748 -10.56 4.21 34.07
C TYR A 748 -10.83 3.92 35.55
N SER A 749 -9.78 3.99 36.36
CA SER A 749 -9.76 3.60 37.77
C SER A 749 -8.84 4.56 38.55
N LYS A 750 -8.60 4.29 39.83
CA LYS A 750 -7.59 5.01 40.62
C LYS A 750 -6.17 4.90 40.03
N ASP A 751 -5.85 3.76 39.40
CA ASP A 751 -4.53 3.47 38.84
C ASP A 751 -4.39 3.94 37.38
N ASN A 752 -5.53 4.02 36.68
CA ASN A 752 -5.63 4.35 35.27
C ASN A 752 -6.24 5.75 35.05
N PRO A 753 -5.44 6.78 34.75
CA PRO A 753 -5.93 8.16 34.65
C PRO A 753 -6.59 8.49 33.31
N ASN A 754 -6.42 7.66 32.28
CA ASN A 754 -6.88 7.95 30.91
C ASN A 754 -8.03 7.03 30.53
N LEU A 755 -9.07 7.58 29.89
CA LEU A 755 -10.09 6.79 29.21
C LEU A 755 -9.82 6.83 27.69
N LEU A 756 -9.59 5.66 27.11
CA LEU A 756 -9.23 5.51 25.69
C LEU A 756 -10.41 4.89 24.93
N PHE A 757 -10.54 5.17 23.64
CA PHE A 757 -11.42 4.42 22.72
C PHE A 757 -11.13 4.73 21.26
N SER A 758 -11.72 3.98 20.34
CA SER A 758 -11.85 4.43 18.95
C SER A 758 -13.29 4.44 18.48
N MET A 759 -13.66 5.45 17.71
CA MET A 759 -14.99 5.58 17.14
C MET A 759 -14.88 6.29 15.78
N ALA A 760 -15.65 5.82 14.79
CA ALA A 760 -15.69 6.40 13.44
C ALA A 760 -14.32 6.65 12.74
N GLY A 761 -13.29 5.86 13.08
CA GLY A 761 -11.94 6.00 12.52
C GLY A 761 -11.02 6.98 13.26
N PHE A 762 -11.49 7.56 14.36
CA PHE A 762 -10.69 8.37 15.27
C PHE A 762 -10.34 7.58 16.52
N GLU A 763 -9.12 7.74 17.03
CA GLU A 763 -8.67 7.25 18.33
C GLU A 763 -8.63 8.43 19.29
N VAL A 764 -9.36 8.31 20.39
CA VAL A 764 -9.53 9.37 21.39
C VAL A 764 -8.92 8.94 22.72
N CYS A 765 -8.24 9.88 23.37
CA CYS A 765 -7.78 9.75 24.74
C CYS A 765 -8.38 10.91 25.55
N MET A 766 -9.28 10.58 26.48
CA MET A 766 -9.85 11.54 27.42
C MET A 766 -9.06 11.52 28.72
N LEU A 767 -8.74 12.71 29.22
CA LEU A 767 -8.01 12.91 30.46
C LEU A 767 -8.68 14.02 31.28
N PRO A 768 -9.23 13.70 32.47
CA PRO A 768 -9.86 14.70 33.33
C PRO A 768 -8.85 15.67 33.94
N LYS A 769 -9.26 16.93 34.08
CA LYS A 769 -8.47 18.01 34.69
C LYS A 769 -8.04 17.67 36.13
N ALA A 770 -8.89 16.97 36.87
CA ALA A 770 -8.61 16.51 38.24
C ALA A 770 -7.35 15.63 38.35
N ARG A 771 -6.92 14.97 37.27
CA ARG A 771 -5.73 14.09 37.26
C ARG A 771 -4.46 14.75 36.73
N GLN A 772 -4.59 15.72 35.83
CA GLN A 772 -3.44 16.31 35.11
C GLN A 772 -3.16 17.78 35.49
N GLY A 773 -4.12 18.47 36.10
CA GLY A 773 -4.09 19.94 36.23
C GLY A 773 -4.56 20.64 34.94
N ASP A 774 -4.44 21.97 34.90
CA ASP A 774 -4.77 22.74 33.69
C ASP A 774 -3.68 22.61 32.62
N VAL A 775 -4.07 22.40 31.37
CA VAL A 775 -3.15 22.17 30.24
C VAL A 775 -3.33 23.28 29.21
N ASP A 776 -2.21 23.80 28.69
CA ASP A 776 -2.21 24.78 27.60
C ASP A 776 -3.00 24.28 26.38
N THR A 777 -4.06 24.99 26.02
CA THR A 777 -4.96 24.69 24.89
C THR A 777 -4.37 25.05 23.52
N THR A 778 -3.11 25.49 23.46
CA THR A 778 -2.47 26.02 22.23
C THR A 778 -2.14 24.93 21.20
N ARG A 779 -2.24 23.65 21.56
CA ARG A 779 -1.96 22.53 20.64
C ARG A 779 -3.18 22.18 19.79
N ASN A 780 -3.00 22.15 18.47
CA ASN A 780 -4.00 21.67 17.52
C ASN A 780 -4.39 20.20 17.79
N ALA A 781 -5.66 19.84 17.53
CA ALA A 781 -6.25 18.50 17.71
C ALA A 781 -6.50 18.05 19.17
N ILE A 782 -6.78 19.00 20.07
CA ILE A 782 -7.29 18.76 21.41
C ILE A 782 -8.69 19.40 21.52
N TRP A 783 -9.65 18.66 22.08
CA TRP A 783 -10.95 19.20 22.44
C TRP A 783 -11.00 19.50 23.94
N PRO A 784 -11.14 20.76 24.36
CA PRO A 784 -11.49 21.11 25.73
C PRO A 784 -12.97 20.81 25.95
N LEU A 785 -13.27 19.86 26.83
CA LEU A 785 -14.65 19.48 27.15
C LEU A 785 -15.13 20.29 28.35
N VAL A 786 -16.28 20.93 28.18
CA VAL A 786 -16.93 21.77 29.18
C VAL A 786 -18.10 20.99 29.77
N ALA A 787 -18.18 20.94 31.10
CA ALA A 787 -19.31 20.36 31.79
C ALA A 787 -20.53 21.27 31.65
N ALA A 788 -21.67 20.71 31.26
CA ALA A 788 -22.88 21.48 30.99
C ALA A 788 -23.46 22.16 32.25
N ALA A 789 -23.32 21.54 33.41
CA ALA A 789 -23.87 22.04 34.67
C ALA A 789 -23.06 23.20 35.27
N SER A 790 -21.72 23.08 35.30
CA SER A 790 -20.84 24.08 35.90
C SER A 790 -20.31 25.12 34.91
N GLY A 791 -20.34 24.84 33.60
CA GLY A 791 -19.69 25.67 32.59
C GLY A 791 -18.16 25.60 32.64
N GLU A 792 -17.59 24.77 33.50
CA GLU A 792 -16.14 24.62 33.67
C GLU A 792 -15.56 23.55 32.75
N ARG A 793 -14.28 23.69 32.43
CA ARG A 793 -13.52 22.67 31.68
C ARG A 793 -13.11 21.56 32.64
N THR A 794 -13.76 20.41 32.52
CA THR A 794 -13.53 19.24 33.39
C THR A 794 -12.62 18.19 32.77
N ALA A 795 -12.54 18.10 31.44
CA ALA A 795 -11.71 17.12 30.75
C ALA A 795 -11.14 17.62 29.42
N THR A 796 -10.06 16.97 28.97
CA THR A 796 -9.45 17.21 27.65
C THR A 796 -9.47 15.93 26.83
N ALA A 797 -9.81 16.02 25.54
CA ALA A 797 -9.81 14.89 24.62
C ALA A 797 -8.78 15.08 23.51
N TYR A 798 -7.79 14.17 23.45
CA TYR A 798 -6.76 14.15 22.43
C TYR A 798 -7.17 13.24 21.27
N LEU A 799 -7.02 13.72 20.03
CA LEU A 799 -7.47 13.00 18.84
C LEU A 799 -6.30 12.49 18.00
N ARG A 800 -6.43 11.27 17.48
CA ARG A 800 -5.54 10.67 16.47
C ARG A 800 -6.35 9.92 15.41
N LEU A 801 -5.77 9.73 14.24
CA LEU A 801 -6.36 8.88 13.20
C LEU A 801 -6.04 7.40 13.46
N GLN A 802 -7.04 6.54 13.34
CA GLN A 802 -6.89 5.11 13.53
C GLN A 802 -6.04 4.47 12.43
N ARG A 803 -5.10 3.60 12.80
CA ARG A 803 -4.19 2.92 11.85
C ARG A 803 -4.89 1.96 10.88
N SER A 804 -6.10 1.49 11.22
CA SER A 804 -6.85 0.51 10.44
C SER A 804 -7.61 1.11 9.27
N GLN A 805 -7.76 2.45 9.19
CA GLN A 805 -8.26 3.05 7.97
C GLN A 805 -7.31 2.68 6.82
N PRO A 806 -7.84 2.11 5.72
CA PRO A 806 -6.98 1.71 4.62
C PRO A 806 -6.26 2.96 4.14
N ARG A 807 -4.93 2.88 3.99
CA ARG A 807 -4.16 3.79 3.15
C ARG A 807 -4.56 3.55 1.70
N ALA A 808 -5.83 3.77 1.37
CA ALA A 808 -6.44 3.55 0.07
C ALA A 808 -6.11 4.71 -0.87
N HIS A 809 -4.88 5.21 -0.82
CA HIS A 809 -4.40 6.17 -1.80
C HIS A 809 -3.86 5.37 -2.98
N ARG A 810 -4.63 5.27 -4.06
CA ARG A 810 -4.04 4.96 -5.36
C ARG A 810 -3.14 6.12 -5.72
N VAL A 811 -1.83 5.93 -5.56
CA VAL A 811 -0.83 6.91 -5.99
C VAL A 811 -0.76 6.85 -7.51
N ILE A 812 -1.15 7.94 -8.18
CA ILE A 812 -0.97 8.11 -9.62
C ILE A 812 0.47 8.58 -9.84
N TRP A 813 1.23 7.81 -10.60
CA TRP A 813 2.61 8.16 -10.97
C TRP A 813 2.59 8.95 -12.28
N ILE A 814 3.02 10.22 -12.23
CA ILE A 814 3.06 11.10 -13.42
C ILE A 814 4.38 10.92 -14.19
N LYS A 815 5.52 10.80 -13.47
CA LYS A 815 6.86 10.76 -14.08
C LYS A 815 7.12 9.63 -15.08
N PRO A 816 6.67 8.38 -14.86
CA PRO A 816 6.92 7.30 -15.82
C PRO A 816 6.28 7.52 -17.19
N GLY A 817 5.36 8.48 -17.33
CA GLY A 817 4.75 8.83 -18.62
C GLY A 817 5.53 9.87 -19.44
N VAL A 818 6.56 10.50 -18.88
CA VAL A 818 7.35 11.59 -19.53
C VAL A 818 8.80 11.15 -19.78
N ASP A 819 9.14 9.87 -19.56
CA ASP A 819 10.48 9.28 -19.71
C ASP A 819 11.63 10.16 -19.15
N SER A 820 11.35 10.89 -18.07
CA SER A 820 12.31 11.79 -17.43
C SER A 820 12.60 11.37 -16.00
N THR A 821 13.89 11.26 -15.68
CA THR A 821 14.39 11.04 -14.32
C THR A 821 14.52 12.34 -13.53
N MET A 822 14.36 13.51 -14.16
CA MET A 822 14.52 14.80 -13.51
C MET A 822 13.41 15.04 -12.47
N PRO A 823 13.70 15.78 -11.38
CA PRO A 823 12.65 16.33 -10.51
C PRO A 823 11.70 17.18 -11.35
N LEU A 824 10.43 16.78 -11.46
CA LEU A 824 9.40 17.64 -12.04
C LEU A 824 9.31 18.89 -11.17
N HIS A 825 9.25 20.04 -11.82
CA HIS A 825 9.13 21.30 -11.12
C HIS A 825 7.76 21.37 -10.44
N TRP A 826 7.73 21.70 -9.13
CA TRP A 826 6.50 21.76 -8.35
C TRP A 826 5.46 22.70 -8.98
N THR A 827 5.92 23.77 -9.64
CA THR A 827 5.07 24.73 -10.36
C THR A 827 4.16 24.03 -11.36
N ILE A 828 4.66 23.06 -12.14
CA ILE A 828 3.84 22.35 -13.14
C ILE A 828 2.75 21.50 -12.46
N LEU A 829 3.07 20.92 -11.30
CA LEU A 829 2.15 20.05 -10.56
C LEU A 829 1.07 20.85 -9.82
N ALA A 830 1.44 21.98 -9.22
CA ALA A 830 0.55 22.79 -8.39
C ALA A 830 -0.30 23.79 -9.17
N SER A 831 0.16 24.23 -10.35
CA SER A 831 -0.55 25.24 -11.13
C SER A 831 -2.00 24.81 -11.41
N PRO A 832 -2.95 25.75 -11.35
CA PRO A 832 -4.35 25.51 -11.71
C PRO A 832 -4.47 24.90 -13.11
N LYS A 833 -5.50 24.07 -13.32
CA LYS A 833 -5.80 23.44 -14.61
C LYS A 833 -6.11 24.47 -15.67
N GLU A 834 -6.75 25.57 -15.27
CA GLU A 834 -7.03 26.73 -16.11
C GLU A 834 -5.75 27.38 -16.65
N GLY A 835 -4.66 27.35 -15.88
CA GLY A 835 -3.33 27.82 -16.30
C GLY A 835 -2.46 26.76 -16.96
N GLY A 836 -3.04 25.64 -17.40
CA GLY A 836 -2.31 24.52 -18.04
C GLY A 836 -1.57 23.59 -17.07
N GLY A 837 -1.76 23.72 -15.76
CA GLY A 837 -1.18 22.83 -14.74
C GLY A 837 -2.07 21.64 -14.37
N LEU A 838 -1.65 20.86 -13.37
CA LEU A 838 -2.41 19.66 -12.92
C LEU A 838 -3.34 19.92 -11.72
N SER A 839 -3.28 21.08 -11.07
CA SER A 839 -4.00 21.40 -9.82
C SER A 839 -3.82 20.36 -8.72
N MET A 840 -2.61 19.84 -8.54
CA MET A 840 -2.36 18.85 -7.50
C MET A 840 -2.34 19.53 -6.13
N LEU A 841 -3.30 19.19 -5.27
CA LEU A 841 -3.33 19.64 -3.89
C LEU A 841 -2.19 19.01 -3.09
N SER A 842 -1.37 19.83 -2.42
CA SER A 842 -0.29 19.33 -1.58
C SER A 842 -0.70 19.23 -0.12
N MET A 843 -0.63 18.01 0.41
CA MET A 843 -0.56 17.75 1.85
C MET A 843 0.85 17.27 2.27
N GLY A 844 1.79 17.24 1.31
CA GLY A 844 3.12 16.65 1.49
C GLY A 844 4.22 17.67 1.78
N HIS A 845 4.07 18.93 1.35
CA HIS A 845 5.04 20.01 1.62
C HIS A 845 4.89 20.58 3.04
N VAL A 846 5.06 19.73 4.04
CA VAL A 846 4.98 20.07 5.47
C VAL A 846 6.21 19.54 6.18
N LEU A 847 6.81 20.34 7.07
CA LEU A 847 7.86 19.87 7.96
C LEU A 847 7.28 18.84 8.94
N ILE A 848 7.79 17.61 8.89
CA ILE A 848 7.33 16.54 9.76
C ILE A 848 7.87 16.83 11.17
N PRO A 849 7.01 17.05 12.18
CA PRO A 849 7.46 17.20 13.55
C PRO A 849 8.09 15.89 14.00
N THR A 850 9.32 15.99 14.49
CA THR A 850 10.13 14.86 14.93
C THR A 850 10.61 15.09 16.36
N SER A 851 10.67 14.00 17.11
CA SER A 851 11.25 13.96 18.45
C SER A 851 12.07 12.69 18.61
N ASP A 852 12.76 12.57 19.75
CA ASP A 852 13.51 11.36 20.05
C ASP A 852 12.60 10.11 20.02
N LEU A 853 12.93 9.17 19.14
CA LEU A 853 12.21 7.91 18.96
C LEU A 853 12.23 7.02 20.20
N ARG A 854 13.22 7.20 21.09
CA ARG A 854 13.33 6.44 22.35
C ARG A 854 12.31 6.94 23.37
N HIS A 855 12.22 8.25 23.56
CA HIS A 855 11.34 8.87 24.56
C HIS A 855 9.89 9.02 24.07
N SER A 856 9.67 9.27 22.78
CA SER A 856 8.32 9.36 22.18
C SER A 856 7.48 8.07 22.27
N ARG A 857 8.13 6.92 22.51
CA ARG A 857 7.44 5.66 22.80
C ARG A 857 6.94 5.57 24.24
N LYS A 858 7.60 6.27 25.19
CA LYS A 858 7.27 6.25 26.61
C LYS A 858 6.31 7.40 26.95
N THR A 859 6.77 8.63 26.75
CA THR A 859 6.08 9.88 27.10
C THR A 859 5.61 10.64 25.86
N THR A 860 4.71 11.60 26.05
CA THR A 860 4.37 12.63 25.06
C THR A 860 5.46 13.71 25.02
N THR A 861 6.67 13.35 24.59
CA THR A 861 7.70 14.36 24.30
C THR A 861 7.19 15.35 23.26
N GLY A 862 7.33 16.65 23.52
CA GLY A 862 7.02 17.69 22.54
C GLY A 862 7.81 17.56 21.25
N VAL A 863 7.46 18.40 20.26
CA VAL A 863 8.25 18.51 19.03
C VAL A 863 9.57 19.19 19.37
N THR A 864 10.69 18.56 19.01
CA THR A 864 12.04 19.08 19.29
C THR A 864 12.79 19.42 18.00
N HIS A 865 12.50 18.69 16.93
CA HIS A 865 13.15 18.82 15.64
C HIS A 865 12.11 18.76 14.52
N PHE A 866 12.44 19.27 13.35
CA PHE A 866 11.62 19.15 12.15
C PHE A 866 12.38 18.41 11.05
N ARG A 867 11.73 17.44 10.42
CA ARG A 867 12.27 16.71 9.27
C ARG A 867 11.59 17.18 7.99
N SER A 868 12.39 17.58 6.99
CA SER A 868 11.88 17.87 5.65
C SER A 868 11.24 16.63 5.02
N SER A 869 10.02 16.77 4.50
CA SER A 869 9.25 15.70 3.86
C SER A 869 9.63 15.52 2.38
N LEU A 870 9.38 16.55 1.56
CA LEU A 870 9.62 16.63 0.14
C LEU A 870 10.69 17.70 -0.12
N GLY A 871 11.66 17.40 -0.99
CA GLY A 871 12.67 18.37 -1.39
C GLY A 871 12.06 19.43 -2.32
N LEU A 872 12.09 20.70 -1.91
CA LEU A 872 11.92 21.79 -2.87
C LEU A 872 13.25 22.01 -3.60
N SER A 873 13.19 22.08 -4.93
CA SER A 873 14.33 22.55 -5.71
C SER A 873 14.56 24.03 -5.37
N ARG A 874 15.65 24.33 -4.66
CA ARG A 874 16.11 25.70 -4.35
C ARG A 874 16.59 26.49 -5.58
N ARG A 875 16.48 25.97 -6.81
CA ARG A 875 16.94 26.67 -8.02
C ARG A 875 15.88 27.62 -8.60
N LEU A 876 15.43 28.57 -7.79
CA LEU A 876 14.66 29.75 -8.24
C LEU A 876 15.18 31.06 -7.63
N SER A 877 16.45 31.06 -7.22
CA SER A 877 17.18 32.29 -6.87
C SER A 877 18.51 32.32 -7.63
N VAL A 878 18.45 32.44 -8.96
CA VAL A 878 19.51 33.04 -9.79
C VAL A 878 18.84 33.84 -10.87
#